data_AF-A0A510K6N7-F1
#
_entry.id   AF-A0A510K6N7-F1
#
_cell.length_a   1.000
_cell.length_b   1.000
_cell.length_c   1.000
_cell.angle_alpha   90.00
_cell.angle_beta   90.00
_cell.angle_gamma   90.00
#
_symmetry.space_group_name_H-M   'P 1'
#
loop_
_entity.id
_entity.type
_entity.pdbx_description
1 polymer ?
#
loop_
_entity_poly.entity_id
_entity_poly.type
_entity_poly.pdbx_seq_one_letter_code
_entity_poly.pdbx_strand_id
1 'polypeptide(L)'
;MKSKFFKIIAGVFILANLGMAEYVKKDNAVYYKYSEEDDSEFKIENVDLNTFKILNDKYAKDDKSVYFSGNKSFEDVDSKTFEVLPNYYSKDKNNVYRPINEWIHKINGANPKTIKVLNEFYSKDDKNVYYDSDKISNADVNSFVVLEADHSYAKDKNAVYYSGEKIKGANPKTFKIIGDGMYSKDDKNVYAAVDIIKDADPQTFRRIPETNYARDKNNLYYYFGDVKNLGKINEKDFKVLDSNLVKNGNEVYYLGEKVNIKNPEKFEIIENYLSSPSMVVYGKDDKNVYVMTPYKEAGYLKIIKNADKDTFEVMENSDYSKDKNNVYYAGYNVVQLQDVDKSSFTIGEENGFSYDKKNVYYAGRKLNDISSAGFKVTRLVNRPNLPINFLNDNKNIYKLIAVFDEETGELKNVKTAVVRNPKVDSKTFETFSYSGNYFRDKNNVYYENELYKMGLKKIAGADRNSFEVLNDEFSRDKNNVYYYGNKMKGINPDGFEFVGRDFKNNEDIIYFLKTKDKVYVLKNKAGKEVYEIVPLNFDANSFKYSNADNSYESESIGYFQDKNGVYYFDVFRLDELNPNKVFAKVEGADTSSFVQLMFGYAKDKNKVYIEEREIKGADPESFKIIETSDGVTIRDKNKIYKEFKK
;
A
#
# COMPACT_ATOMS: atom_id res chain seq x y z
N MET A 1 -46.00 -48.09 16.37
CA MET A 1 -46.52 -48.08 14.98
C MET A 1 -45.40 -47.73 14.04
N LYS A 2 -45.15 -48.57 13.04
CA LYS A 2 -44.25 -48.29 11.92
C LYS A 2 -44.88 -47.22 11.03
N SER A 3 -44.09 -46.27 10.53
CA SER A 3 -44.37 -45.60 9.26
C SER A 3 -43.05 -45.23 8.55
N LYS A 4 -42.91 -45.80 7.35
CA LYS A 4 -41.95 -45.53 6.27
C LYS A 4 -42.41 -44.23 5.58
N PHE A 5 -41.65 -43.31 4.99
CA PHE A 5 -40.52 -43.27 4.03
C PHE A 5 -40.41 -41.76 3.66
N PHE A 6 -39.25 -41.12 3.41
CA PHE A 6 -38.65 -40.99 2.08
C PHE A 6 -37.28 -40.25 2.18
N LYS A 7 -36.31 -40.70 1.38
CA LYS A 7 -35.09 -39.97 1.04
C LYS A 7 -35.41 -38.91 -0.02
N ILE A 8 -34.97 -37.65 0.17
CA ILE A 8 -34.53 -36.75 -0.90
C ILE A 8 -33.29 -36.00 -0.41
N ILE A 9 -32.22 -36.09 -1.21
CA ILE A 9 -30.98 -35.34 -1.11
C ILE A 9 -31.21 -33.98 -1.78
N ALA A 10 -30.93 -32.88 -1.07
CA ALA A 10 -30.47 -31.63 -1.65
C ALA A 10 -29.82 -30.82 -0.52
N GLY A 11 -28.50 -30.66 -0.62
CA GLY A 11 -27.69 -29.94 0.35
C GLY A 11 -28.07 -28.46 0.40
N VAL A 12 -28.28 -27.96 1.61
CA VAL A 12 -28.18 -26.55 1.92
C VAL A 12 -27.20 -26.48 3.09
N PHE A 13 -25.90 -26.42 2.76
CA PHE A 13 -24.91 -25.91 3.70
C PHE A 13 -25.04 -24.38 3.67
N ILE A 14 -25.82 -23.82 4.59
CA ILE A 14 -25.64 -22.41 4.97
C ILE A 14 -24.42 -22.40 5.88
N LEU A 15 -23.25 -22.16 5.29
CA LEU A 15 -22.10 -21.67 6.04
C LEU A 15 -22.34 -20.16 6.23
N ALA A 16 -22.74 -19.80 7.44
CA ALA A 16 -22.56 -18.43 7.91
C ALA A 16 -21.05 -18.19 8.01
N ASN A 17 -20.45 -17.59 6.98
CA ASN A 17 -19.07 -17.13 7.02
C ASN A 17 -19.05 -15.70 7.57
N LEU A 18 -18.40 -15.54 8.72
CA LEU A 18 -17.99 -14.25 9.27
C LEU A 18 -16.90 -13.64 8.38
N GLY A 19 -17.17 -12.47 7.81
CA GLY A 19 -16.20 -11.43 7.40
C GLY A 19 -15.00 -11.81 6.53
N MET A 20 -15.18 -12.26 5.29
CA MET A 20 -14.08 -12.41 4.33
C MET A 20 -14.38 -11.77 2.97
N ALA A 21 -13.35 -11.22 2.33
CA ALA A 21 -13.34 -10.82 0.93
C ALA A 21 -13.85 -11.96 0.03
N GLU A 22 -14.62 -11.69 -1.03
CA GLU A 22 -15.18 -12.77 -1.85
C GLU A 22 -15.35 -12.45 -3.33
N TYR A 23 -15.34 -13.52 -4.13
CA TYR A 23 -15.65 -13.50 -5.56
C TYR A 23 -17.16 -13.58 -5.77
N VAL A 24 -17.72 -12.60 -6.48
CA VAL A 24 -19.17 -12.51 -6.76
C VAL A 24 -19.43 -12.70 -8.24
N LYS A 25 -20.35 -13.61 -8.58
CA LYS A 25 -20.86 -13.79 -9.95
C LYS A 25 -22.18 -13.02 -10.11
N LYS A 26 -22.21 -12.03 -11.00
CA LYS A 26 -23.44 -11.30 -11.37
C LYS A 26 -23.34 -10.74 -12.77
N ASP A 27 -24.49 -10.54 -13.42
CA ASP A 27 -24.59 -9.91 -14.75
C ASP A 27 -23.64 -10.48 -15.82
N ASN A 28 -23.47 -11.81 -15.82
CA ASN A 28 -22.55 -12.52 -16.72
C ASN A 28 -21.10 -12.01 -16.65
N ALA A 29 -20.66 -11.64 -15.45
CA ALA A 29 -19.29 -11.25 -15.11
C ALA A 29 -18.91 -11.76 -13.72
N VAL A 30 -17.62 -11.67 -13.38
CA VAL A 30 -17.11 -11.95 -12.02
C VAL A 30 -16.49 -10.68 -11.47
N TYR A 31 -16.75 -10.43 -10.20
CA TYR A 31 -16.21 -9.32 -9.43
C TYR A 31 -15.47 -9.85 -8.21
N TYR A 32 -14.52 -9.08 -7.70
CA TYR A 32 -13.89 -9.33 -6.40
C TYR A 32 -14.12 -8.14 -5.47
N LYS A 33 -14.49 -8.44 -4.21
CA LYS A 33 -14.77 -7.45 -3.16
C LYS A 33 -13.74 -7.59 -2.03
N TYR A 34 -13.05 -6.50 -1.68
CA TYR A 34 -11.98 -6.53 -0.66
C TYR A 34 -12.48 -6.69 0.78
N SER A 35 -13.65 -6.14 1.11
CA SER A 35 -14.30 -6.26 2.42
C SER A 35 -15.80 -5.97 2.31
N GLU A 36 -16.63 -6.35 3.29
CA GLU A 36 -18.06 -6.01 3.24
C GLU A 36 -18.33 -4.50 3.42
N GLU A 37 -17.45 -3.81 4.16
CA GLU A 37 -17.53 -2.38 4.51
C GLU A 37 -17.17 -1.43 3.37
N ASP A 38 -16.44 -1.93 2.37
CA ASP A 38 -16.13 -1.20 1.15
C ASP A 38 -17.07 -1.67 0.03
N ASP A 39 -17.95 -0.80 -0.43
CA ASP A 39 -18.82 -1.07 -1.58
C ASP A 39 -18.03 -1.10 -2.92
N SER A 40 -16.71 -0.91 -2.87
CA SER A 40 -15.85 -1.08 -4.03
C SER A 40 -15.68 -2.56 -4.40
N GLU A 41 -16.20 -2.90 -5.57
CA GLU A 41 -15.95 -4.17 -6.26
C GLU A 41 -15.29 -3.84 -7.60
N PHE A 42 -14.34 -4.66 -8.04
CA PHE A 42 -13.79 -4.53 -9.38
C PHE A 42 -14.07 -5.77 -10.21
N LYS A 43 -14.34 -5.53 -11.49
CA LYS A 43 -14.61 -6.58 -12.46
C LYS A 43 -13.31 -7.29 -12.80
N ILE A 44 -13.33 -8.61 -12.76
CA ILE A 44 -12.21 -9.44 -13.21
C ILE A 44 -12.37 -9.66 -14.71
N GLU A 45 -11.41 -9.16 -15.47
CA GLU A 45 -11.46 -9.22 -16.94
C GLU A 45 -10.98 -10.58 -17.49
N ASN A 46 -11.51 -10.95 -18.66
CA ASN A 46 -11.14 -12.15 -19.43
C ASN A 46 -11.33 -13.51 -18.74
N VAL A 47 -12.23 -13.57 -17.76
CA VAL A 47 -12.60 -14.81 -17.09
C VAL A 47 -13.39 -15.73 -18.03
N ASP A 48 -13.01 -17.01 -18.11
CA ASP A 48 -13.88 -18.03 -18.72
C ASP A 48 -14.98 -18.43 -17.73
N LEU A 49 -16.13 -17.75 -17.85
CA LEU A 49 -17.29 -17.92 -16.97
C LEU A 49 -17.82 -19.36 -16.92
N ASN A 50 -17.64 -20.14 -17.99
CA ASN A 50 -18.14 -21.51 -18.07
C ASN A 50 -17.34 -22.45 -17.16
N THR A 51 -16.06 -22.18 -16.98
CA THR A 51 -15.12 -23.04 -16.24
C THR A 51 -14.69 -22.43 -14.91
N PHE A 52 -15.06 -21.17 -14.66
CA PHE A 52 -14.72 -20.43 -13.44
C PHE A 52 -15.27 -21.06 -12.15
N LYS A 53 -14.37 -21.31 -11.21
CA LYS A 53 -14.59 -21.92 -9.91
C LYS A 53 -13.87 -21.13 -8.83
N ILE A 54 -14.61 -20.82 -7.77
CA ILE A 54 -14.05 -20.25 -6.55
C ILE A 54 -13.45 -21.40 -5.74
N LEU A 55 -12.20 -21.26 -5.30
CA LEU A 55 -11.48 -22.26 -4.51
C LEU A 55 -11.54 -21.93 -3.02
N ASN A 56 -11.40 -20.65 -2.68
CA ASN A 56 -11.69 -20.08 -1.37
C ASN A 56 -11.93 -18.56 -1.51
N ASP A 57 -11.92 -17.84 -0.40
CA ASP A 57 -12.11 -16.39 -0.32
C ASP A 57 -11.08 -15.59 -1.12
N LYS A 58 -9.83 -16.08 -1.22
CA LYS A 58 -8.76 -15.42 -1.97
C LYS A 58 -8.48 -16.02 -3.34
N TYR A 59 -8.79 -17.29 -3.59
CA TYR A 59 -8.46 -17.97 -4.83
C TYR A 59 -9.68 -18.31 -5.66
N ALA A 60 -9.57 -18.08 -6.97
CA ALA A 60 -10.44 -18.67 -7.97
C ALA A 60 -9.63 -19.18 -9.16
N LYS A 61 -10.23 -19.98 -10.02
CA LYS A 61 -9.61 -20.45 -11.26
C LYS A 61 -10.63 -20.70 -12.36
N ASP A 62 -10.18 -20.64 -13.59
CA ASP A 62 -10.88 -21.20 -14.75
C ASP A 62 -9.97 -22.24 -15.45
N ASP A 63 -10.38 -22.77 -16.60
CA ASP A 63 -9.63 -23.82 -17.30
C ASP A 63 -8.24 -23.37 -17.81
N LYS A 64 -7.95 -22.07 -17.80
CA LYS A 64 -6.69 -21.49 -18.29
C LYS A 64 -5.92 -20.70 -17.24
N SER A 65 -6.60 -20.13 -16.25
CA SER A 65 -6.04 -19.11 -15.37
C SER A 65 -6.36 -19.39 -13.90
N VAL A 66 -5.49 -18.90 -13.02
CA VAL A 66 -5.73 -18.82 -11.57
C VAL A 66 -5.75 -17.36 -11.16
N TYR A 67 -6.62 -17.02 -10.22
CA TYR A 67 -6.81 -15.68 -9.69
C TYR A 67 -6.57 -15.71 -8.18
N PHE A 68 -5.86 -14.70 -7.66
CA PHE A 68 -5.65 -14.48 -6.24
C PHE A 68 -6.03 -13.04 -5.88
N SER A 69 -6.92 -12.84 -4.90
CA SER A 69 -7.49 -11.54 -4.55
C SER A 69 -8.06 -10.75 -5.75
N GLY A 70 -8.72 -11.46 -6.69
CA GLY A 70 -9.23 -10.89 -7.94
C GLY A 70 -8.17 -10.66 -9.04
N ASN A 71 -6.88 -10.74 -8.71
CA ASN A 71 -5.78 -10.58 -9.67
C ASN A 71 -5.49 -11.91 -10.39
N LYS A 72 -5.44 -11.90 -11.73
CA LYS A 72 -4.96 -13.05 -12.51
C LYS A 72 -3.47 -13.27 -12.23
N SER A 73 -3.07 -14.51 -11.91
CA SER A 73 -1.67 -14.86 -11.69
C SER A 73 -0.83 -14.59 -12.94
N PHE A 74 0.36 -14.01 -12.75
CA PHE A 74 1.38 -13.83 -13.79
C PHE A 74 2.28 -15.06 -13.98
N GLU A 75 2.15 -16.07 -13.13
CA GLU A 75 2.94 -17.29 -13.21
C GLU A 75 2.34 -18.25 -14.26
N ASP A 76 3.17 -19.05 -14.93
CA ASP A 76 2.70 -20.15 -15.78
C ASP A 76 2.14 -21.27 -14.89
N VAL A 77 0.88 -21.11 -14.50
CA VAL A 77 0.18 -22.01 -13.58
C VAL A 77 -0.62 -23.04 -14.36
N ASP A 78 -0.40 -24.32 -14.04
CA ASP A 78 -1.27 -25.39 -14.52
C ASP A 78 -2.59 -25.39 -13.72
N SER A 79 -3.57 -24.63 -14.19
CA SER A 79 -4.87 -24.46 -13.50
C SER A 79 -5.59 -25.80 -13.26
N LYS A 80 -5.38 -26.79 -14.11
CA LYS A 80 -6.02 -28.11 -14.02
C LYS A 80 -5.54 -28.88 -12.80
N THR A 81 -4.24 -28.81 -12.50
CA THR A 81 -3.62 -29.46 -11.34
C THR A 81 -3.46 -28.54 -10.14
N PHE A 82 -3.89 -27.29 -10.26
CA PHE A 82 -3.78 -26.30 -9.19
C PHE A 82 -4.57 -26.68 -7.94
N GLU A 83 -3.86 -26.64 -6.81
CA GLU A 83 -4.32 -26.99 -5.48
C GLU A 83 -3.91 -25.88 -4.49
N VAL A 84 -4.87 -25.44 -3.67
CA VAL A 84 -4.62 -24.50 -2.58
C VAL A 84 -4.22 -25.28 -1.34
N LEU A 85 -3.14 -24.84 -0.71
CA LEU A 85 -2.54 -25.38 0.50
C LEU A 85 -2.86 -24.46 1.70
N PRO A 86 -2.57 -24.87 2.96
CA PRO A 86 -2.73 -24.01 4.13
C PRO A 86 -2.00 -22.66 3.99
N ASN A 87 -2.47 -21.64 4.73
CA ASN A 87 -1.92 -20.28 4.71
C ASN A 87 -1.82 -19.67 3.30
N TYR A 88 -2.78 -20.02 2.43
CA TYR A 88 -2.86 -19.55 1.04
C TYR A 88 -1.65 -19.89 0.16
N TYR A 89 -0.75 -20.78 0.59
CA TYR A 89 0.20 -21.39 -0.33
C TYR A 89 -0.59 -22.16 -1.40
N SER A 90 0.05 -22.43 -2.52
CA SER A 90 -0.57 -23.22 -3.57
C SER A 90 0.49 -23.98 -4.35
N LYS A 91 0.05 -24.94 -5.15
CA LYS A 91 0.92 -25.69 -6.03
C LYS A 91 0.17 -26.14 -7.26
N ASP A 92 0.93 -26.45 -8.29
CA ASP A 92 0.47 -27.27 -9.40
C ASP A 92 1.42 -28.47 -9.58
N LYS A 93 1.28 -29.21 -10.68
CA LYS A 93 2.15 -30.37 -10.93
C LYS A 93 3.64 -30.04 -11.10
N ASN A 94 3.98 -28.79 -11.41
CA ASN A 94 5.31 -28.30 -11.77
C ASN A 94 5.95 -27.40 -10.69
N ASN A 95 5.15 -26.60 -9.99
CA ASN A 95 5.62 -25.49 -9.15
C ASN A 95 4.86 -25.38 -7.82
N VAL A 96 5.46 -24.66 -6.88
CA VAL A 96 4.87 -24.24 -5.60
C VAL A 96 4.86 -22.73 -5.55
N TYR A 97 3.81 -22.15 -4.98
CA TYR A 97 3.59 -20.71 -4.88
C TYR A 97 3.20 -20.31 -3.46
N ARG A 98 3.50 -19.05 -3.11
CA ARG A 98 3.02 -18.38 -1.89
C ARG A 98 2.43 -17.01 -2.20
N PRO A 99 1.57 -16.45 -1.34
CA PRO A 99 1.07 -15.10 -1.51
C PRO A 99 2.13 -14.04 -1.13
N ILE A 100 2.23 -12.96 -1.90
CA ILE A 100 2.94 -11.71 -1.58
C ILE A 100 2.11 -10.54 -2.13
N ASN A 101 1.77 -9.56 -1.29
CA ASN A 101 1.13 -8.30 -1.70
C ASN A 101 -0.04 -8.48 -2.70
N GLU A 102 -0.98 -9.38 -2.42
CA GLU A 102 -2.16 -9.68 -3.29
C GLU A 102 -1.88 -10.47 -4.57
N TRP A 103 -0.68 -11.02 -4.73
CA TRP A 103 -0.29 -11.90 -5.83
C TRP A 103 0.24 -13.24 -5.32
N ILE A 104 0.37 -14.22 -6.21
CA ILE A 104 1.13 -15.44 -5.93
C ILE A 104 2.49 -15.38 -6.60
N HIS A 105 3.51 -15.85 -5.89
CA HIS A 105 4.89 -15.90 -6.36
C HIS A 105 5.42 -17.32 -6.25
N LYS A 106 6.11 -17.78 -7.29
CA LYS A 106 6.78 -19.07 -7.30
C LYS A 106 7.90 -19.15 -6.25
N ILE A 107 7.96 -20.26 -5.53
CA ILE A 107 9.07 -20.62 -4.66
C ILE A 107 10.10 -21.40 -5.49
N ASN A 108 11.21 -20.76 -5.81
CA ASN A 108 12.20 -21.33 -6.73
C ASN A 108 12.88 -22.57 -6.14
N GLY A 109 12.85 -23.66 -6.91
CA GLY A 109 13.47 -24.94 -6.54
C GLY A 109 12.60 -25.84 -5.63
N ALA A 110 11.42 -25.39 -5.22
CA ALA A 110 10.50 -26.17 -4.40
C ALA A 110 9.90 -27.35 -5.16
N ASN A 111 9.90 -28.52 -4.54
CA ASN A 111 9.30 -29.72 -5.13
C ASN A 111 7.80 -29.83 -4.80
N PRO A 112 6.88 -29.65 -5.77
CA PRO A 112 5.44 -29.66 -5.50
C PRO A 112 4.89 -31.00 -5.02
N LYS A 113 5.61 -32.10 -5.28
CA LYS A 113 5.15 -33.44 -4.87
C LYS A 113 5.36 -33.70 -3.38
N THR A 114 6.34 -33.02 -2.77
CA THR A 114 6.78 -33.29 -1.40
C THR A 114 6.66 -32.07 -0.49
N ILE A 115 6.27 -30.90 -1.04
CA ILE A 115 6.09 -29.67 -0.29
C ILE A 115 5.12 -29.84 0.88
N LYS A 116 5.51 -29.28 2.01
CA LYS A 116 4.73 -29.13 3.23
C LYS A 116 4.81 -27.70 3.71
N VAL A 117 3.65 -27.07 3.85
CA VAL A 117 3.52 -25.75 4.49
C VAL A 117 3.56 -25.97 5.98
N LEU A 118 4.46 -25.24 6.67
CA LEU A 118 4.64 -25.36 8.12
C LEU A 118 3.88 -24.26 8.86
N ASN A 119 3.93 -23.02 8.35
CA ASN A 119 3.11 -21.90 8.80
C ASN A 119 3.00 -20.85 7.67
N GLU A 120 2.68 -19.59 8.00
CA GLU A 120 2.56 -18.50 7.03
C GLU A 120 3.86 -18.17 6.29
N PHE A 121 5.01 -18.38 6.94
CA PHE A 121 6.32 -17.99 6.39
C PHE A 121 7.20 -19.16 6.00
N TYR A 122 7.05 -20.33 6.63
CA TYR A 122 7.94 -21.47 6.42
C TYR A 122 7.25 -22.60 5.65
N SER A 123 8.00 -23.16 4.69
CA SER A 123 7.64 -24.39 3.99
C SER A 123 8.87 -25.28 3.80
N LYS A 124 8.67 -26.58 3.58
CA LYS A 124 9.77 -27.50 3.27
C LYS A 124 9.36 -28.58 2.29
N ASP A 125 10.29 -29.00 1.45
CA ASP A 125 10.16 -30.19 0.62
C ASP A 125 11.05 -31.33 1.15
N ASP A 126 11.34 -32.34 0.33
CA ASP A 126 12.19 -33.48 0.72
C ASP A 126 13.70 -33.12 0.85
N LYS A 127 14.13 -31.96 0.35
CA LYS A 127 15.55 -31.57 0.24
C LYS A 127 15.88 -30.19 0.79
N ASN A 128 14.89 -29.30 0.88
CA ASN A 128 15.08 -27.90 1.18
C ASN A 128 14.02 -27.39 2.16
N VAL A 129 14.39 -26.34 2.87
CA VAL A 129 13.49 -25.53 3.70
C VAL A 129 13.51 -24.10 3.15
N TYR A 130 12.35 -23.46 3.17
CA TYR A 130 12.13 -22.12 2.65
C TYR A 130 11.55 -21.23 3.74
N TYR A 131 12.02 -19.99 3.79
CA TYR A 131 11.36 -18.89 4.46
C TYR A 131 10.88 -17.94 3.37
N ASP A 132 9.60 -17.60 3.39
CA ASP A 132 8.94 -16.90 2.31
C ASP A 132 9.18 -17.62 0.97
N SER A 133 9.91 -17.01 0.05
CA SER A 133 10.26 -17.58 -1.26
C SER A 133 11.71 -18.06 -1.32
N ASP A 134 12.49 -17.85 -0.26
CA ASP A 134 13.92 -18.02 -0.24
C ASP A 134 14.33 -19.32 0.46
N LYS A 135 15.27 -20.03 -0.15
CA LYS A 135 15.84 -21.26 0.41
C LYS A 135 16.77 -20.92 1.59
N ILE A 136 16.51 -21.55 2.74
CA ILE A 136 17.40 -21.48 3.90
C ILE A 136 18.59 -22.42 3.66
N SER A 137 19.79 -21.84 3.63
CA SER A 137 21.02 -22.59 3.35
C SER A 137 21.42 -23.48 4.52
N ASN A 138 21.78 -24.74 4.23
CA ASN A 138 22.27 -25.74 5.19
C ASN A 138 21.28 -26.16 6.29
N ALA A 139 19.99 -25.88 6.13
CA ALA A 139 18.96 -26.35 7.05
C ALA A 139 18.80 -27.88 6.99
N ASP A 140 18.65 -28.52 8.16
CA ASP A 140 18.37 -29.96 8.24
C ASP A 140 16.86 -30.22 8.13
N VAL A 141 16.40 -30.51 6.91
CA VAL A 141 14.98 -30.72 6.55
C VAL A 141 14.24 -31.70 7.48
N ASN A 142 14.91 -32.80 7.85
CA ASN A 142 14.31 -33.88 8.62
C ASN A 142 13.98 -33.46 10.06
N SER A 143 14.84 -32.64 10.68
CA SER A 143 14.64 -32.14 12.04
C SER A 143 14.04 -30.73 12.10
N PHE A 144 13.83 -30.08 10.94
CA PHE A 144 13.30 -28.72 10.89
C PHE A 144 11.85 -28.65 11.37
N VAL A 145 11.61 -27.77 12.36
CA VAL A 145 10.31 -27.48 12.97
C VAL A 145 10.16 -25.97 13.19
N VAL A 146 8.93 -25.48 13.00
CA VAL A 146 8.54 -24.11 13.37
C VAL A 146 8.19 -24.10 14.86
N LEU A 147 8.48 -23.00 15.55
CA LEU A 147 8.19 -22.83 16.97
C LEU A 147 6.88 -22.05 17.14
N GLU A 148 5.78 -22.74 17.43
CA GLU A 148 4.41 -22.21 17.44
C GLU A 148 4.14 -20.96 18.32
N ALA A 149 5.02 -20.65 19.28
CA ALA A 149 4.84 -19.46 20.13
C ALA A 149 5.08 -18.13 19.38
N ASP A 150 5.80 -18.17 18.25
CA ASP A 150 6.00 -17.04 17.34
C ASP A 150 6.30 -17.60 15.94
N HIS A 151 5.47 -17.23 14.97
CA HIS A 151 5.54 -17.71 13.59
C HIS A 151 6.86 -17.37 12.87
N SER A 152 7.71 -16.52 13.45
CA SER A 152 9.00 -16.11 12.89
C SER A 152 10.14 -17.07 13.25
N TYR A 153 10.03 -17.84 14.35
CA TYR A 153 11.10 -18.73 14.80
C TYR A 153 10.95 -20.17 14.28
N ALA A 154 12.09 -20.75 13.93
CA ALA A 154 12.19 -22.16 13.60
C ALA A 154 13.52 -22.74 14.10
N LYS A 155 13.63 -24.07 14.15
CA LYS A 155 14.89 -24.73 14.47
C LYS A 155 15.01 -26.07 13.79
N ASP A 156 16.26 -26.50 13.62
CA ASP A 156 16.61 -27.87 13.30
C ASP A 156 17.59 -28.42 14.35
N LYS A 157 18.13 -29.63 14.14
CA LYS A 157 19.07 -30.25 15.08
C LYS A 157 20.40 -29.50 15.24
N ASN A 158 20.75 -28.63 14.29
CA ASN A 158 22.02 -27.93 14.18
C ASN A 158 21.93 -26.43 14.51
N ALA A 159 20.77 -25.80 14.27
CA ALA A 159 20.62 -24.35 14.33
C ALA A 159 19.21 -23.88 14.70
N VAL A 160 19.13 -22.63 15.12
CA VAL A 160 17.88 -21.88 15.33
C VAL A 160 17.83 -20.73 14.33
N TYR A 161 16.64 -20.41 13.86
CA TYR A 161 16.38 -19.40 12.84
C TYR A 161 15.31 -18.41 13.32
N TYR A 162 15.47 -17.15 12.94
CA TYR A 162 14.47 -16.08 13.09
C TYR A 162 14.28 -15.43 11.72
N SER A 163 13.05 -15.44 11.21
CA SER A 163 12.71 -14.93 9.88
C SER A 163 13.64 -15.46 8.75
N GLY A 164 13.92 -16.77 8.77
CA GLY A 164 14.82 -17.43 7.83
C GLY A 164 16.32 -17.24 8.11
N GLU A 165 16.71 -16.26 8.93
CA GLU A 165 18.10 -15.99 9.30
C GLU A 165 18.57 -16.88 10.44
N LYS A 166 19.78 -17.44 10.33
CA LYS A 166 20.39 -18.27 11.37
C LYS A 166 20.87 -17.42 12.55
N ILE A 167 20.35 -17.72 13.75
CA ILE A 167 20.81 -17.11 15.01
C ILE A 167 22.16 -17.71 15.39
N LYS A 168 23.22 -16.92 15.28
CA LYS A 168 24.59 -17.40 15.50
C LYS A 168 24.84 -17.72 16.97
N GLY A 169 25.29 -18.94 17.25
CA GLY A 169 25.63 -19.39 18.60
C GLY A 169 24.46 -19.96 19.41
N ALA A 170 23.23 -19.88 18.88
CA ALA A 170 22.05 -20.44 19.53
C ALA A 170 22.11 -21.97 19.65
N ASN A 171 21.79 -22.48 20.83
CA ASN A 171 21.70 -23.91 21.08
C ASN A 171 20.27 -24.44 20.83
N PRO A 172 20.00 -25.15 19.73
CA PRO A 172 18.64 -25.59 19.37
C PRO A 172 18.01 -26.55 20.39
N LYS A 173 18.81 -27.24 21.21
CA LYS A 173 18.31 -28.18 22.21
C LYS A 173 17.69 -27.49 23.42
N THR A 174 18.23 -26.33 23.80
CA THR A 174 17.85 -25.57 25.01
C THR A 174 17.10 -24.28 24.69
N PHE A 175 17.01 -23.92 23.40
CA PHE A 175 16.35 -22.70 22.94
C PHE A 175 14.86 -22.63 23.30
N LYS A 176 14.43 -21.45 23.78
CA LYS A 176 13.08 -21.12 24.20
C LYS A 176 12.73 -19.68 23.83
N ILE A 177 11.51 -19.49 23.34
CA ILE A 177 10.93 -18.16 23.11
C ILE A 177 10.41 -17.61 24.44
N ILE A 178 10.52 -16.29 24.66
CA ILE A 178 10.07 -15.59 25.86
C ILE A 178 8.91 -14.67 25.49
N GLY A 179 7.76 -14.88 26.14
CA GLY A 179 6.57 -14.06 25.91
C GLY A 179 5.99 -14.24 24.51
N ASP A 180 5.86 -13.13 23.79
CA ASP A 180 5.25 -13.01 22.46
C ASP A 180 6.23 -13.18 21.28
N GLY A 181 7.52 -13.48 21.53
CA GLY A 181 8.51 -13.61 20.46
C GLY A 181 9.64 -12.58 20.42
N MET A 182 9.47 -11.40 21.03
CA MET A 182 10.50 -10.34 20.92
C MET A 182 11.86 -10.75 21.51
N TYR A 183 11.84 -11.64 22.51
CA TYR A 183 13.04 -12.16 23.15
C TYR A 183 13.03 -13.69 23.14
N SER A 184 14.21 -14.27 23.14
CA SER A 184 14.42 -15.72 23.25
C SER A 184 15.69 -16.02 24.03
N LYS A 185 15.90 -17.27 24.43
CA LYS A 185 17.10 -17.67 25.19
C LYS A 185 17.45 -19.13 25.00
N ASP A 186 18.70 -19.45 25.27
CA ASP A 186 19.16 -20.82 25.47
C ASP A 186 19.82 -20.97 26.86
N ASP A 187 20.64 -22.01 27.05
CA ASP A 187 21.34 -22.25 28.32
C ASP A 187 22.43 -21.22 28.64
N LYS A 188 22.91 -20.47 27.63
CA LYS A 188 24.08 -19.57 27.73
C LYS A 188 23.75 -18.12 27.45
N ASN A 189 22.85 -17.84 26.52
CA ASN A 189 22.61 -16.51 25.99
C ASN A 189 21.12 -16.17 25.97
N VAL A 190 20.85 -14.88 25.95
CA VAL A 190 19.55 -14.30 25.62
C VAL A 190 19.69 -13.58 24.27
N TYR A 191 18.64 -13.64 23.47
CA TYR A 191 18.58 -13.06 22.14
C TYR A 191 17.38 -12.12 22.01
N ALA A 192 17.52 -11.07 21.22
CA ALA A 192 16.42 -10.30 20.67
C ALA A 192 16.49 -10.47 19.15
N ALA A 193 15.47 -11.09 18.56
CA ALA A 193 15.54 -11.58 17.17
C ALA A 193 16.82 -12.43 16.94
N VAL A 194 17.75 -11.94 16.13
CA VAL A 194 19.03 -12.60 15.79
C VAL A 194 20.20 -12.18 16.68
N ASP A 195 20.04 -11.10 17.45
CA ASP A 195 21.13 -10.48 18.20
C ASP A 195 21.26 -11.04 19.62
N ILE A 196 22.51 -11.32 20.03
CA ILE A 196 22.83 -11.70 21.41
C ILE A 196 22.80 -10.47 22.31
N ILE A 197 22.00 -10.53 23.38
CA ILE A 197 22.00 -9.53 24.45
C ILE A 197 23.21 -9.76 25.34
N LYS A 198 24.22 -8.91 25.21
CA LYS A 198 25.45 -9.00 26.01
C LYS A 198 25.15 -8.84 27.51
N ASP A 199 25.85 -9.64 28.31
CA ASP A 199 25.78 -9.67 29.78
C ASP A 199 24.42 -10.05 30.38
N ALA A 200 23.47 -10.51 29.55
CA ALA A 200 22.19 -11.03 30.00
C ALA A 200 22.34 -12.37 30.72
N ASP A 201 21.69 -12.49 31.89
CA ASP A 201 21.60 -13.76 32.60
C ASP A 201 20.39 -14.57 32.09
N PRO A 202 20.57 -15.61 31.26
CA PRO A 202 19.46 -16.38 30.70
C PRO A 202 18.59 -17.06 31.76
N GLN A 203 19.11 -17.34 32.95
CA GLN A 203 18.34 -18.00 34.00
C GLN A 203 17.27 -17.08 34.60
N THR A 204 17.60 -15.80 34.74
CA THR A 204 16.73 -14.82 35.41
C THR A 204 16.07 -13.82 34.45
N PHE A 205 16.46 -13.85 33.17
CA PHE A 205 15.91 -12.96 32.15
C PHE A 205 14.40 -13.18 31.95
N ARG A 206 13.67 -12.06 31.98
CA ARG A 206 12.23 -11.98 31.75
C ARG A 206 11.85 -10.65 31.09
N ARG A 207 10.82 -10.69 30.25
CA ARG A 207 10.13 -9.50 29.74
C ARG A 207 9.41 -8.77 30.88
N ILE A 208 9.28 -7.45 30.75
CA ILE A 208 8.33 -6.65 31.50
C ILE A 208 7.04 -6.53 30.66
N PRO A 209 5.90 -7.10 31.11
CA PRO A 209 4.66 -7.14 30.32
C PRO A 209 4.22 -5.77 29.81
N GLU A 210 3.58 -5.73 28.64
CA GLU A 210 3.02 -4.52 28.01
C GLU A 210 4.06 -3.43 27.69
N THR A 211 5.35 -3.78 27.69
CA THR A 211 6.44 -2.87 27.35
C THR A 211 7.47 -3.54 26.44
N ASN A 212 8.35 -2.73 25.87
CA ASN A 212 9.56 -3.16 25.16
C ASN A 212 10.76 -3.39 26.10
N TYR A 213 10.59 -3.23 27.41
CA TYR A 213 11.64 -3.43 28.39
C TYR A 213 11.74 -4.90 28.84
N ALA A 214 12.95 -5.31 29.18
CA ALA A 214 13.22 -6.61 29.77
C ALA A 214 14.27 -6.47 30.87
N ARG A 215 14.42 -7.50 31.69
CA ARG A 215 15.33 -7.48 32.83
C ARG A 215 15.83 -8.86 33.16
N ASP A 216 16.99 -8.91 33.80
CA ASP A 216 17.46 -10.07 34.55
C ASP A 216 17.71 -9.66 36.02
N LYS A 217 18.34 -10.53 36.82
CA LYS A 217 18.64 -10.23 38.23
C LYS A 217 19.61 -9.06 38.44
N ASN A 218 20.37 -8.69 37.42
CA ASN A 218 21.43 -7.70 37.50
C ASN A 218 21.06 -6.41 36.75
N ASN A 219 20.43 -6.52 35.58
CA ASN A 219 20.37 -5.47 34.58
C ASN A 219 18.96 -5.24 34.01
N LEU A 220 18.74 -4.04 33.49
CA LEU A 220 17.59 -3.61 32.72
C LEU A 220 17.97 -3.47 31.24
N TYR A 221 17.07 -3.87 30.35
CA TYR A 221 17.25 -3.84 28.90
C TYR A 221 16.04 -3.22 28.19
N TYR A 222 16.25 -2.74 26.97
CA TYR A 222 15.21 -2.28 26.07
C TYR A 222 15.49 -2.77 24.66
N TYR A 223 14.47 -3.18 23.92
CA TYR A 223 14.59 -3.63 22.55
C TYR A 223 13.51 -3.01 21.66
N PHE A 224 13.95 -2.29 20.62
CA PHE A 224 13.11 -1.82 19.53
C PHE A 224 13.97 -1.66 18.28
N GLY A 225 14.11 -2.74 17.51
CA GLY A 225 15.09 -2.84 16.42
C GLY A 225 16.52 -3.07 16.94
N ASP A 226 16.96 -2.25 17.91
CA ASP A 226 18.26 -2.37 18.57
C ASP A 226 18.14 -2.72 20.05
N VAL A 227 19.05 -3.56 20.54
CA VAL A 227 19.16 -3.91 21.97
C VAL A 227 19.97 -2.87 22.72
N LYS A 228 19.41 -2.35 23.82
CA LYS A 228 20.09 -1.46 24.77
C LYS A 228 20.18 -2.12 26.14
N ASN A 229 21.40 -2.18 26.70
CA ASN A 229 21.61 -2.47 28.12
C ASN A 229 21.58 -1.14 28.88
N LEU A 230 20.58 -0.97 29.74
CA LEU A 230 20.32 0.26 30.48
C LEU A 230 21.02 0.31 31.83
N GLY A 231 21.85 -0.69 32.14
CA GLY A 231 22.61 -0.79 33.38
C GLY A 231 21.88 -1.58 34.46
N LYS A 232 22.38 -1.44 35.70
CA LYS A 232 21.92 -2.26 36.83
C LYS A 232 20.46 -1.98 37.19
N ILE A 233 19.71 -3.01 37.51
CA ILE A 233 18.34 -2.87 37.96
C ILE A 233 18.27 -2.60 39.46
N ASN A 234 17.50 -1.58 39.85
CA ASN A 234 17.13 -1.31 41.23
C ASN A 234 15.77 -1.99 41.52
N GLU A 235 15.83 -3.23 41.99
CA GLU A 235 14.64 -4.04 42.33
C GLU A 235 13.67 -3.36 43.30
N LYS A 236 14.17 -2.55 44.24
CA LYS A 236 13.34 -1.96 45.31
C LYS A 236 12.45 -0.83 44.80
N ASP A 237 12.97 -0.07 43.83
CA ASP A 237 12.36 1.19 43.37
C ASP A 237 11.95 1.16 41.89
N PHE A 238 12.08 0.00 41.23
CA PHE A 238 11.68 -0.14 39.83
C PHE A 238 10.17 0.00 39.66
N LYS A 239 9.74 0.84 38.71
CA LYS A 239 8.33 1.06 38.37
C LYS A 239 8.14 1.19 36.87
N VAL A 240 7.13 0.51 36.34
CA VAL A 240 6.57 0.83 35.02
C VAL A 240 5.59 1.98 35.22
N LEU A 241 5.83 3.10 34.54
CA LEU A 241 4.99 4.30 34.62
C LEU A 241 4.04 4.38 33.43
N ASP A 242 4.50 3.94 32.26
CA ASP A 242 3.75 3.81 31.01
C ASP A 242 4.38 2.68 30.15
N SER A 243 3.67 2.19 29.13
CA SER A 243 4.18 1.22 28.14
C SER A 243 5.59 1.55 27.60
N ASN A 244 5.90 2.85 27.46
CA ASN A 244 7.18 3.34 26.96
C ASN A 244 8.07 4.01 28.03
N LEU A 245 7.58 4.16 29.27
CA LEU A 245 8.26 4.90 30.35
C LEU A 245 8.47 4.03 31.60
N VAL A 246 9.72 3.86 32.02
CA VAL A 246 10.06 3.15 33.26
C VAL A 246 10.95 4.00 34.15
N LYS A 247 10.83 3.79 35.46
CA LYS A 247 11.70 4.36 36.49
C LYS A 247 12.50 3.25 37.13
N ASN A 248 13.82 3.40 37.18
CA ASN A 248 14.78 2.45 37.74
C ASN A 248 15.62 3.17 38.82
N GLY A 249 15.15 3.16 40.07
CA GLY A 249 15.71 4.04 41.10
C GLY A 249 15.41 5.51 40.79
N ASN A 250 16.44 6.36 40.77
CA ASN A 250 16.29 7.79 40.44
C ASN A 250 16.48 8.09 38.94
N GLU A 251 16.64 7.05 38.12
CA GLU A 251 16.75 7.19 36.67
C GLU A 251 15.40 6.88 36.01
N VAL A 252 15.04 7.68 35.01
CA VAL A 252 13.81 7.49 34.22
C VAL A 252 14.22 7.26 32.77
N TYR A 253 13.61 6.27 32.13
CA TYR A 253 13.89 5.87 30.76
C TYR A 253 12.61 5.92 29.94
N TYR A 254 12.67 6.60 28.79
CA TYR A 254 11.60 6.65 27.79
C TYR A 254 12.14 6.09 26.48
N LEU A 255 11.47 5.09 25.90
CA LEU A 255 11.96 4.38 24.69
C LEU A 255 13.41 3.88 24.81
N GLY A 256 13.78 3.41 26.01
CA GLY A 256 15.12 2.93 26.33
C GLY A 256 16.18 4.02 26.47
N GLU A 257 15.80 5.29 26.45
CA GLU A 257 16.73 6.42 26.54
C GLU A 257 16.54 7.15 27.87
N LYS A 258 17.65 7.44 28.55
CA LYS A 258 17.61 8.11 29.86
C LYS A 258 17.12 9.55 29.69
N VAL A 259 16.06 9.90 30.40
CA VAL A 259 15.47 11.25 30.38
C VAL A 259 15.73 11.98 31.70
N ASN A 260 16.02 13.28 31.61
CA ASN A 260 16.47 14.11 32.73
C ASN A 260 15.31 14.82 33.45
N ILE A 261 14.48 14.05 34.17
CA ILE A 261 13.47 14.60 35.09
C ILE A 261 14.16 15.28 36.27
N LYS A 262 13.75 16.50 36.65
CA LYS A 262 14.42 17.28 37.70
C LYS A 262 14.22 16.69 39.09
N ASN A 263 13.01 16.23 39.41
CA ASN A 263 12.71 15.58 40.67
C ASN A 263 12.02 14.21 40.43
N PRO A 264 12.77 13.16 40.07
CA PRO A 264 12.21 11.86 39.70
C PRO A 264 11.52 11.16 40.87
N GLU A 265 11.81 11.52 42.13
CA GLU A 265 11.14 10.95 43.31
C GLU A 265 9.69 11.38 43.43
N LYS A 266 9.40 12.63 43.07
CA LYS A 266 8.04 13.21 43.07
C LYS A 266 7.37 13.18 41.70
N PHE A 267 7.99 12.52 40.72
CA PHE A 267 7.44 12.44 39.37
C PHE A 267 6.24 11.49 39.33
N GLU A 268 5.14 11.98 38.76
CA GLU A 268 3.93 11.22 38.50
C GLU A 268 3.45 11.41 37.06
N ILE A 269 2.79 10.39 36.52
CA ILE A 269 2.12 10.47 35.22
C ILE A 269 0.84 11.29 35.35
N ILE A 270 0.59 12.14 34.36
CA ILE A 270 -0.72 12.75 34.18
C ILE A 270 -1.48 11.81 33.26
N GLU A 271 -2.56 11.20 33.79
CA GLU A 271 -3.37 10.24 33.03
C GLU A 271 -3.80 10.84 31.69
N ASN A 272 -3.47 10.11 30.62
CA ASN A 272 -4.01 10.32 29.29
C ASN A 272 -4.53 8.96 28.85
N TYR A 273 -5.85 8.82 28.70
CA TYR A 273 -6.48 7.60 28.22
C TYR A 273 -6.19 7.45 26.73
N LEU A 274 -4.97 7.07 26.37
CA LEU A 274 -4.61 6.84 24.98
C LEU A 274 -5.07 5.45 24.53
N SER A 275 -5.96 5.44 23.54
CA SER A 275 -5.98 4.45 22.46
C SER A 275 -5.33 5.00 21.17
N SER A 276 -4.64 6.15 21.24
CA SER A 276 -4.28 7.01 20.09
C SER A 276 -2.79 6.96 19.69
N PRO A 277 -2.45 7.08 18.38
CA PRO A 277 -1.14 6.74 17.77
C PRO A 277 0.06 7.68 18.04
N SER A 278 -0.05 8.73 18.84
CA SER A 278 1.04 9.74 18.97
C SER A 278 2.18 9.39 19.93
N MET A 279 2.05 8.31 20.72
CA MET A 279 3.06 7.84 21.69
C MET A 279 3.49 8.90 22.74
N VAL A 280 2.73 9.96 22.95
CA VAL A 280 3.08 11.07 23.84
C VAL A 280 2.72 10.76 25.30
N VAL A 281 3.67 10.97 26.23
CA VAL A 281 3.46 10.76 27.67
C VAL A 281 3.61 12.07 28.42
N TYR A 282 2.65 12.38 29.30
CA TYR A 282 2.71 13.57 30.16
C TYR A 282 2.98 13.17 31.61
N GLY A 283 3.73 14.01 32.32
CA GLY A 283 3.99 13.82 33.73
C GLY A 283 4.37 15.11 34.42
N LYS A 284 4.37 15.13 35.75
CA LYS A 284 4.75 16.30 36.54
C LYS A 284 5.55 15.91 37.76
N ASP A 285 6.38 16.82 38.22
CA ASP A 285 6.98 16.77 39.55
C ASP A 285 6.44 17.92 40.43
N ASP A 286 7.11 18.21 41.55
CA ASP A 286 6.68 19.26 42.46
C ASP A 286 6.81 20.69 41.88
N LYS A 287 7.49 20.86 40.74
CA LYS A 287 7.77 22.17 40.16
C LYS A 287 7.43 22.28 38.67
N ASN A 288 7.56 21.23 37.90
CA ASN A 288 7.51 21.25 36.44
C ASN A 288 6.47 20.26 35.90
N VAL A 289 5.88 20.62 34.77
CA VAL A 289 5.15 19.70 33.89
C VAL A 289 6.05 19.33 32.73
N TYR A 290 6.04 18.05 32.39
CA TYR A 290 6.85 17.43 31.35
C TYR A 290 5.97 16.79 30.29
N VAL A 291 6.51 16.73 29.08
CA VAL A 291 6.00 15.89 28.01
C VAL A 291 7.15 15.11 27.37
N MET A 292 6.89 13.84 27.10
CA MET A 292 7.76 12.95 26.37
C MET A 292 7.14 12.65 25.01
N THR A 293 7.88 12.92 23.94
CA THR A 293 7.43 12.77 22.55
C THR A 293 8.38 11.85 21.78
N PRO A 294 7.95 11.07 20.78
CA PRO A 294 8.77 10.06 20.11
C PRO A 294 9.93 10.60 19.24
N TYR A 295 10.11 11.92 19.15
CA TYR A 295 11.13 12.58 18.32
C TYR A 295 12.50 12.63 19.03
N LYS A 296 13.39 11.68 18.69
CA LYS A 296 14.73 11.54 19.29
C LYS A 296 15.60 12.79 19.08
N GLU A 297 15.56 13.34 17.87
CA GLU A 297 16.36 14.48 17.41
C GLU A 297 15.98 15.77 18.14
N ALA A 298 14.71 15.91 18.54
CA ALA A 298 14.22 17.02 19.35
C ALA A 298 14.56 16.87 20.84
N GLY A 299 15.09 15.71 21.24
CA GLY A 299 15.09 15.25 22.61
C GLY A 299 13.69 14.77 23.03
N TYR A 300 13.63 13.54 23.54
CA TYR A 300 12.37 12.93 23.96
C TYR A 300 11.63 13.76 25.01
N LEU A 301 12.35 14.28 26.02
CA LEU A 301 11.78 14.98 27.17
C LEU A 301 11.81 16.50 27.00
N LYS A 302 10.66 17.15 27.21
CA LYS A 302 10.52 18.61 27.22
C LYS A 302 9.80 19.06 28.49
N ILE A 303 10.28 20.16 29.09
CA ILE A 303 9.55 20.87 30.13
C ILE A 303 8.57 21.83 29.43
N ILE A 304 7.28 21.74 29.79
CA ILE A 304 6.26 22.66 29.29
C ILE A 304 6.43 24.00 30.02
N LYS A 305 7.00 24.98 29.32
CA LYS A 305 7.23 26.31 29.88
C LYS A 305 5.89 26.98 30.21
N ASN A 306 5.86 27.71 31.33
CA ASN A 306 4.70 28.45 31.83
C ASN A 306 3.48 27.59 32.23
N ALA A 307 3.63 26.28 32.30
CA ALA A 307 2.60 25.37 32.77
C ALA A 307 2.24 25.63 34.23
N ASP A 308 0.96 25.82 34.50
CA ASP A 308 0.43 25.78 35.86
C ASP A 308 0.19 24.32 36.27
N LYS A 309 1.14 23.75 37.02
CA LYS A 309 1.15 22.32 37.39
C LYS A 309 -0.10 21.83 38.13
N ASP A 310 -0.77 22.73 38.86
CA ASP A 310 -1.89 22.40 39.73
C ASP A 310 -3.21 22.31 38.95
N THR A 311 -3.30 23.05 37.83
CA THR A 311 -4.47 23.08 36.95
C THR A 311 -4.21 22.46 35.58
N PHE A 312 -3.05 21.84 35.38
CA PHE A 312 -2.68 21.20 34.12
C PHE A 312 -3.49 19.94 33.86
N GLU A 313 -4.09 19.87 32.68
CA GLU A 313 -4.86 18.73 32.20
C GLU A 313 -4.52 18.43 30.74
N VAL A 314 -4.49 17.13 30.41
CA VAL A 314 -4.32 16.67 29.02
C VAL A 314 -5.71 16.56 28.40
N MET A 315 -5.86 17.08 27.19
CA MET A 315 -7.13 17.00 26.48
C MET A 315 -7.26 15.60 25.86
N GLU A 316 -8.42 14.97 26.09
CA GLU A 316 -8.69 13.57 25.74
C GLU A 316 -8.26 13.21 24.31
N ASN A 317 -7.56 12.07 24.18
CA ASN A 317 -7.13 11.49 22.90
C ASN A 317 -6.37 12.43 21.97
N SER A 318 -5.57 13.34 22.53
CA SER A 318 -4.91 14.37 21.73
C SER A 318 -3.50 14.74 22.19
N ASP A 319 -2.79 15.42 21.30
CA ASP A 319 -1.51 16.07 21.59
C ASP A 319 -1.69 17.45 22.23
N TYR A 320 -2.91 17.80 22.64
CA TYR A 320 -3.23 19.07 23.28
C TYR A 320 -3.36 18.92 24.78
N SER A 321 -2.96 19.96 25.49
CA SER A 321 -3.10 20.08 26.94
C SER A 321 -3.41 21.53 27.30
N LYS A 322 -3.97 21.75 28.48
CA LYS A 322 -4.34 23.10 28.93
C LYS A 322 -4.15 23.25 30.43
N ASP A 323 -4.12 24.50 30.87
CA ASP A 323 -4.18 24.87 32.27
C ASP A 323 -5.05 26.12 32.46
N LYS A 324 -5.13 26.63 33.70
CA LYS A 324 -5.94 27.82 34.00
C LYS A 324 -5.54 29.07 33.22
N ASN A 325 -4.34 29.12 32.64
CA ASN A 325 -3.81 30.24 31.87
C ASN A 325 -3.74 29.94 30.36
N ASN A 326 -3.26 28.77 29.95
CA ASN A 326 -2.77 28.51 28.59
C ASN A 326 -3.33 27.21 27.97
N VAL A 327 -3.11 27.07 26.66
CA VAL A 327 -3.28 25.82 25.90
C VAL A 327 -1.95 25.51 25.20
N TYR A 328 -1.59 24.24 25.15
CA TYR A 328 -0.33 23.75 24.61
C TYR A 328 -0.59 22.65 23.58
N TYR A 329 0.32 22.54 22.62
CA TYR A 329 0.40 21.45 21.65
C TYR A 329 1.76 20.77 21.75
N ALA A 330 1.77 19.44 21.86
CA ALA A 330 2.98 18.63 21.93
C ALA A 330 3.22 17.90 20.59
N GLY A 331 4.11 18.46 19.76
CA GLY A 331 4.62 17.78 18.57
C GLY A 331 6.14 17.60 18.64
N TYR A 332 6.81 17.84 17.51
CA TYR A 332 8.29 17.91 17.48
C TYR A 332 8.84 18.88 18.52
N ASN A 333 8.11 19.94 18.83
CA ASN A 333 8.35 20.85 19.94
C ASN A 333 7.04 21.09 20.72
N VAL A 334 7.15 21.67 21.93
CA VAL A 334 5.98 22.14 22.68
C VAL A 334 5.66 23.56 22.27
N VAL A 335 4.45 23.79 21.78
CA VAL A 335 3.96 25.10 21.35
C VAL A 335 2.89 25.57 22.33
N GLN A 336 3.13 26.70 22.99
CA GLN A 336 2.07 27.42 23.72
C GLN A 336 1.26 28.23 22.71
N LEU A 337 -0.02 27.91 22.54
CA LEU A 337 -0.89 28.58 21.57
C LEU A 337 -1.08 30.05 21.95
N GLN A 338 -1.18 30.91 20.94
CA GLN A 338 -1.34 32.36 21.09
C GLN A 338 -2.79 32.79 20.80
N ASP A 339 -3.30 33.79 21.52
CA ASP A 339 -4.65 34.37 21.34
C ASP A 339 -5.84 33.39 21.45
N VAL A 340 -5.70 32.32 22.24
CA VAL A 340 -6.73 31.27 22.36
C VAL A 340 -7.93 31.74 23.19
N ASP A 341 -9.13 31.59 22.62
CA ASP A 341 -10.35 31.58 23.41
C ASP A 341 -10.60 30.17 23.96
N LYS A 342 -10.10 29.93 25.17
CA LYS A 342 -10.16 28.60 25.82
C LYS A 342 -11.57 28.10 26.07
N SER A 343 -12.55 29.00 26.19
CA SER A 343 -13.95 28.61 26.43
C SER A 343 -14.60 27.97 25.20
N SER A 344 -14.02 28.19 24.02
CA SER A 344 -14.53 27.69 22.75
C SER A 344 -13.50 26.88 21.94
N PHE A 345 -12.34 26.62 22.52
CA PHE A 345 -11.29 25.85 21.90
C PHE A 345 -11.74 24.39 21.68
N THR A 346 -11.53 23.91 20.47
CA THR A 346 -11.81 22.54 20.07
C THR A 346 -10.69 22.01 19.19
N ILE A 347 -10.49 20.71 19.29
CA ILE A 347 -9.56 19.97 18.44
C ILE A 347 -10.33 19.59 17.18
N GLY A 348 -9.71 19.80 16.01
CA GLY A 348 -10.31 19.42 14.73
C GLY A 348 -10.20 17.92 14.51
N GLU A 349 -11.13 17.36 13.76
CA GLU A 349 -11.10 15.93 13.37
C GLU A 349 -9.91 15.60 12.47
N GLU A 350 -9.46 16.57 11.66
CA GLU A 350 -8.30 16.41 10.79
C GLU A 350 -6.99 16.69 11.53
N ASN A 351 -6.06 15.74 11.39
CA ASN A 351 -4.78 15.74 12.10
C ASN A 351 -4.05 17.09 12.05
N GLY A 352 -3.75 17.60 13.24
CA GLY A 352 -2.97 18.82 13.45
C GLY A 352 -3.78 20.11 13.44
N PHE A 353 -5.08 20.11 13.12
CA PHE A 353 -5.90 21.31 13.21
C PHE A 353 -6.61 21.45 14.55
N SER A 354 -6.74 22.69 15.01
CA SER A 354 -7.60 23.06 16.13
C SER A 354 -8.14 24.47 15.91
N TYR A 355 -9.23 24.84 16.56
CA TYR A 355 -9.83 26.16 16.37
C TYR A 355 -10.59 26.60 17.62
N ASP A 356 -10.80 27.90 17.72
CA ASP A 356 -11.70 28.52 18.68
C ASP A 356 -12.72 29.42 17.93
N LYS A 357 -13.57 30.16 18.64
CA LYS A 357 -14.56 31.06 18.02
C LYS A 357 -13.99 32.13 17.08
N LYS A 358 -12.69 32.41 17.13
CA LYS A 358 -12.03 33.49 16.38
C LYS A 358 -10.88 33.01 15.50
N ASN A 359 -10.15 31.98 15.92
CA ASN A 359 -8.88 31.59 15.35
C ASN A 359 -8.87 30.14 14.90
N VAL A 360 -8.02 29.85 13.91
CA VAL A 360 -7.66 28.51 13.48
C VAL A 360 -6.16 28.32 13.75
N TYR A 361 -5.78 27.10 14.14
CA TYR A 361 -4.41 26.71 14.43
C TYR A 361 -4.05 25.44 13.67
N TYR A 362 -2.77 25.32 13.30
CA TYR A 362 -2.17 24.11 12.77
C TYR A 362 -0.92 23.77 13.58
N ALA A 363 -0.87 22.56 14.16
CA ALA A 363 0.18 22.10 15.07
C ALA A 363 0.48 23.13 16.18
N GLY A 364 -0.58 23.65 16.80
CA GLY A 364 -0.52 24.69 17.83
C GLY A 364 -0.14 26.10 17.36
N ARG A 365 0.12 26.33 16.07
CA ARG A 365 0.47 27.65 15.51
C ARG A 365 -0.74 28.32 14.87
N LYS A 366 -0.99 29.58 15.23
CA LYS A 366 -2.13 30.37 14.72
C LYS A 366 -1.99 30.68 13.23
N LEU A 367 -3.06 30.48 12.48
CA LEU A 367 -3.18 30.85 11.07
C LEU A 367 -3.88 32.21 10.96
N ASN A 368 -3.12 33.27 10.69
CA ASN A 368 -3.61 34.65 10.82
C ASN A 368 -4.65 35.07 9.77
N ASP A 369 -4.62 34.49 8.57
CA ASP A 369 -5.43 34.99 7.44
C ASP A 369 -6.77 34.26 7.28
N ILE A 370 -7.05 33.23 8.08
CA ILE A 370 -8.24 32.39 7.95
C ILE A 370 -9.14 32.51 9.19
N SER A 371 -10.45 32.62 8.96
CA SER A 371 -11.44 32.66 10.02
C SER A 371 -11.88 31.25 10.42
N SER A 372 -12.17 31.02 11.71
CA SER A 372 -12.82 29.78 12.15
C SER A 372 -14.29 29.69 11.72
N ALA A 373 -14.91 30.80 11.32
CA ALA A 373 -16.28 30.83 10.85
C ALA A 373 -16.41 30.14 9.48
N GLY A 374 -17.03 28.95 9.49
CA GLY A 374 -17.13 28.11 8.29
C GLY A 374 -15.82 27.43 7.91
N PHE A 375 -14.89 27.31 8.86
CA PHE A 375 -13.65 26.58 8.65
C PHE A 375 -13.91 25.14 8.27
N LYS A 376 -13.25 24.68 7.21
CA LYS A 376 -13.20 23.28 6.78
C LYS A 376 -11.86 23.06 6.11
N VAL A 377 -11.34 21.85 6.24
CA VAL A 377 -10.23 21.38 5.43
C VAL A 377 -10.84 20.69 4.21
N THR A 378 -10.55 21.20 3.02
CA THR A 378 -11.09 20.65 1.76
C THR A 378 -10.19 19.56 1.20
N ARG A 379 -8.87 19.71 1.34
CA ARG A 379 -7.89 18.72 0.90
C ARG A 379 -6.70 18.77 1.85
N LEU A 380 -6.41 17.63 2.49
CA LEU A 380 -5.21 17.41 3.29
C LEU A 380 -4.46 16.20 2.73
N VAL A 381 -3.33 16.46 2.10
CA VAL A 381 -2.38 15.46 1.63
C VAL A 381 -1.14 15.56 2.49
N ASN A 382 -0.79 14.46 3.15
CA ASN A 382 0.35 14.36 4.07
C ASN A 382 1.67 14.24 3.29
N ARG A 383 1.99 15.24 2.46
CA ARG A 383 3.31 15.40 1.85
C ARG A 383 3.96 16.67 2.41
N PRO A 384 4.98 16.54 3.28
CA PRO A 384 5.70 17.67 3.81
C PRO A 384 6.19 18.61 2.69
N ASN A 385 6.23 19.91 2.97
CA ASN A 385 6.82 20.94 2.09
C ASN A 385 6.10 21.20 0.76
N LEU A 386 4.94 20.59 0.50
CA LEU A 386 4.15 20.86 -0.71
C LEU A 386 2.86 21.64 -0.37
N PRO A 387 2.60 22.79 -1.04
CA PRO A 387 1.40 23.60 -0.80
C PRO A 387 0.17 23.05 -1.54
N ILE A 388 -0.12 21.77 -1.30
CA ILE A 388 -1.26 21.05 -1.89
C ILE A 388 -2.53 21.13 -1.05
N ASN A 389 -2.43 21.58 0.19
CA ASN A 389 -3.56 21.52 1.11
C ASN A 389 -4.47 22.74 0.92
N PHE A 390 -5.76 22.49 0.75
CA PHE A 390 -6.78 23.53 0.63
C PHE A 390 -7.62 23.60 1.90
N LEU A 391 -7.69 24.81 2.44
CA LEU A 391 -8.56 25.17 3.56
C LEU A 391 -9.62 26.13 3.06
N ASN A 392 -10.76 26.21 3.72
CA ASN A 392 -11.80 27.16 3.40
C ASN A 392 -12.41 27.76 4.66
N ASP A 393 -12.80 29.02 4.56
CA ASP A 393 -13.73 29.63 5.50
C ASP A 393 -15.00 30.06 4.73
N ASN A 394 -15.91 30.77 5.40
CA ASN A 394 -17.14 31.26 4.79
C ASN A 394 -16.94 32.24 3.62
N LYS A 395 -15.73 32.77 3.39
CA LYS A 395 -15.43 33.84 2.43
C LYS A 395 -14.48 33.40 1.32
N ASN A 396 -13.40 32.68 1.64
CA ASN A 396 -12.35 32.32 0.69
C ASN A 396 -11.92 30.87 0.87
N ILE A 397 -11.15 30.40 -0.11
CA ILE A 397 -10.29 29.23 0.03
C ILE A 397 -8.83 29.67 0.14
N TYR A 398 -8.01 28.86 0.79
CA TYR A 398 -6.62 29.15 1.12
C TYR A 398 -5.75 27.93 0.79
N LYS A 399 -4.54 28.17 0.28
CA LYS A 399 -3.48 27.16 0.29
C LYS A 399 -2.79 27.20 1.65
N LEU A 400 -2.66 26.06 2.33
CA LEU A 400 -1.80 25.93 3.50
C LEU A 400 -0.35 25.76 3.04
N ILE A 401 0.55 26.58 3.59
CA ILE A 401 1.98 26.53 3.33
C ILE A 401 2.65 26.19 4.66
N ALA A 402 2.88 24.89 4.88
CA ALA A 402 3.63 24.37 6.01
C ALA A 402 5.03 23.97 5.53
N VAL A 403 6.06 24.52 6.16
CA VAL A 403 7.46 24.24 5.87
C VAL A 403 8.03 23.45 7.04
N PHE A 404 8.36 22.21 6.74
CA PHE A 404 9.03 21.26 7.61
C PHE A 404 10.50 21.16 7.23
N ASP A 405 11.33 20.98 8.23
CA ASP A 405 12.73 20.57 8.06
C ASP A 405 12.78 19.14 7.51
N GLU A 406 13.49 18.91 6.41
CA GLU A 406 13.46 17.62 5.72
C GLU A 406 14.20 16.52 6.48
N GLU A 407 15.21 16.86 7.28
CA GLU A 407 15.98 15.90 8.06
C GLU A 407 15.24 15.50 9.33
N THR A 408 14.65 16.48 10.02
CA THR A 408 14.08 16.27 11.36
C THR A 408 12.56 16.15 11.38
N GLY A 409 11.86 16.62 10.33
CA GLY A 409 10.41 16.73 10.32
C GLY A 409 9.87 17.86 11.20
N GLU A 410 10.72 18.77 11.71
CA GLU A 410 10.26 19.91 12.51
C GLU A 410 9.47 20.92 11.66
N LEU A 411 8.25 21.29 12.08
CA LEU A 411 7.53 22.41 11.49
C LEU A 411 8.27 23.73 11.76
N LYS A 412 8.96 24.29 10.77
CA LYS A 412 9.67 25.58 10.87
C LYS A 412 8.73 26.76 10.72
N ASN A 413 7.79 26.69 9.79
CA ASN A 413 6.83 27.78 9.54
C ASN A 413 5.50 27.25 9.03
N VAL A 414 4.40 27.94 9.36
CA VAL A 414 3.10 27.69 8.75
C VAL A 414 2.39 29.01 8.50
N LYS A 415 1.78 29.14 7.32
CA LYS A 415 0.91 30.25 6.95
C LYS A 415 -0.13 29.79 5.95
N THR A 416 -1.13 30.63 5.72
CA THR A 416 -2.10 30.45 4.66
C THR A 416 -1.88 31.47 3.56
N ALA A 417 -2.27 31.12 2.33
CA ALA A 417 -2.26 32.02 1.19
C ALA A 417 -3.66 32.03 0.55
N VAL A 418 -4.32 33.18 0.53
CA VAL A 418 -5.66 33.33 -0.04
C VAL A 418 -5.62 33.05 -1.54
N VAL A 419 -6.47 32.14 -2.02
CA VAL A 419 -6.63 31.88 -3.44
C VAL A 419 -7.63 32.86 -4.02
N ARG A 420 -7.13 33.81 -4.82
CA ARG A 420 -7.97 34.87 -5.41
C ARG A 420 -8.52 34.51 -6.79
N ASN A 421 -7.88 33.59 -7.47
CA ASN A 421 -8.24 33.15 -8.81
C ASN A 421 -8.02 31.63 -8.93
N PRO A 422 -9.01 30.85 -9.40
CA PRO A 422 -10.36 31.24 -9.78
C PRO A 422 -11.20 31.71 -8.59
N LYS A 423 -12.22 32.52 -8.86
CA LYS A 423 -13.26 32.80 -7.86
C LYS A 423 -14.12 31.56 -7.68
N VAL A 424 -14.24 31.10 -6.44
CA VAL A 424 -15.03 29.92 -6.07
C VAL A 424 -16.12 30.27 -5.07
N ASP A 425 -17.14 29.43 -4.95
CA ASP A 425 -18.03 29.43 -3.79
C ASP A 425 -17.40 28.60 -2.66
N SER A 426 -16.75 29.28 -1.70
CA SER A 426 -15.92 28.61 -0.67
C SER A 426 -16.73 27.69 0.26
N LYS A 427 -18.02 27.97 0.45
CA LYS A 427 -18.91 27.19 1.33
C LYS A 427 -19.22 25.81 0.77
N THR A 428 -19.27 25.68 -0.55
CA THR A 428 -19.60 24.43 -1.24
C THR A 428 -18.40 23.81 -1.96
N PHE A 429 -17.21 24.38 -1.77
CA PHE A 429 -15.98 23.87 -2.37
C PHE A 429 -15.57 22.55 -1.72
N GLU A 430 -15.34 21.53 -2.55
CA GLU A 430 -14.97 20.18 -2.12
C GLU A 430 -14.17 19.43 -3.19
N THR A 431 -13.39 18.44 -2.77
CA THR A 431 -12.84 17.40 -3.66
C THR A 431 -13.93 16.38 -3.99
N PHE A 432 -13.84 15.74 -5.16
CA PHE A 432 -14.77 14.67 -5.53
C PHE A 432 -14.14 13.58 -6.40
N SER A 433 -12.81 13.53 -6.46
CA SER A 433 -12.03 12.51 -7.16
C SER A 433 -11.10 11.78 -6.20
N TYR A 434 -10.88 10.49 -6.40
CA TYR A 434 -9.94 9.68 -5.61
C TYR A 434 -8.52 10.30 -5.55
N SER A 435 -8.02 10.84 -6.67
CA SER A 435 -6.69 11.48 -6.70
C SER A 435 -6.61 12.87 -6.10
N GLY A 436 -7.74 13.46 -5.71
CA GLY A 436 -7.78 14.79 -5.11
C GLY A 436 -7.39 15.95 -6.04
N ASN A 437 -7.33 15.74 -7.36
CA ASN A 437 -6.99 16.79 -8.36
C ASN A 437 -8.23 17.55 -8.87
N TYR A 438 -9.42 16.99 -8.72
CA TYR A 438 -10.67 17.61 -9.16
C TYR A 438 -11.49 18.14 -7.98
N PHE A 439 -11.98 19.36 -8.16
CA PHE A 439 -12.80 20.06 -7.18
C PHE A 439 -14.08 20.57 -7.81
N ARG A 440 -15.11 20.74 -7.00
CA ARG A 440 -16.35 21.39 -7.43
C ARG A 440 -16.84 22.34 -6.36
N ASP A 441 -17.59 23.33 -6.78
CA ASP A 441 -18.49 24.08 -5.92
C ASP A 441 -19.92 23.94 -6.44
N LYS A 442 -20.90 24.64 -5.86
CA LYS A 442 -22.30 24.57 -6.32
C LYS A 442 -22.53 24.99 -7.78
N ASN A 443 -21.58 25.71 -8.39
CA ASN A 443 -21.70 26.31 -9.72
C ASN A 443 -20.76 25.69 -10.76
N ASN A 444 -19.55 25.28 -10.37
CA ASN A 444 -18.45 24.99 -11.30
C ASN A 444 -17.63 23.77 -10.89
N VAL A 445 -16.82 23.30 -11.85
CA VAL A 445 -15.78 22.29 -11.67
C VAL A 445 -14.41 22.91 -11.90
N TYR A 446 -13.42 22.44 -11.14
CA TYR A 446 -12.04 22.94 -11.13
C TYR A 446 -11.05 21.79 -11.18
N TYR A 447 -9.85 22.09 -11.67
CA TYR A 447 -8.72 21.17 -11.73
C TYR A 447 -7.49 21.83 -11.10
N GLU A 448 -6.70 21.05 -10.36
CA GLU A 448 -5.39 21.44 -9.85
C GLU A 448 -4.47 20.23 -9.83
N ASN A 449 -3.19 20.44 -10.13
CA ASN A 449 -2.18 19.40 -10.01
C ASN A 449 -0.83 20.03 -9.64
N GLU A 450 -0.52 20.03 -8.35
CA GLU A 450 0.73 20.63 -7.84
C GLU A 450 1.98 19.83 -8.23
N LEU A 451 1.87 18.51 -8.47
CA LEU A 451 3.00 17.69 -8.93
C LEU A 451 3.55 18.26 -10.26
N TYR A 452 2.65 18.65 -11.16
CA TYR A 452 2.98 19.27 -12.44
C TYR A 452 2.91 20.81 -12.42
N LYS A 453 2.83 21.43 -11.23
CA LYS A 453 2.75 22.88 -11.05
C LYS A 453 1.59 23.54 -11.81
N MET A 454 0.51 22.80 -12.01
CA MET A 454 -0.74 23.30 -12.57
C MET A 454 -1.60 23.86 -11.45
N GLY A 455 -1.61 25.19 -11.33
CA GLY A 455 -2.43 25.88 -10.33
C GLY A 455 -3.92 25.62 -10.54
N LEU A 456 -4.69 25.79 -9.46
CA LEU A 456 -6.15 25.64 -9.48
C LEU A 456 -6.75 26.50 -10.59
N LYS A 457 -7.57 25.90 -11.45
CA LYS A 457 -8.26 26.59 -12.53
C LYS A 457 -9.68 26.08 -12.70
N LYS A 458 -10.58 26.96 -13.13
CA LYS A 458 -11.94 26.58 -13.52
C LYS A 458 -11.88 25.84 -14.86
N ILE A 459 -12.54 24.68 -14.95
CA ILE A 459 -12.68 23.94 -16.20
C ILE A 459 -13.71 24.67 -17.07
N ALA A 460 -13.23 25.34 -18.12
CA ALA A 460 -14.08 26.17 -18.97
C ALA A 460 -15.08 25.32 -19.77
N GLY A 461 -16.36 25.66 -19.68
CA GLY A 461 -17.44 24.97 -20.40
C GLY A 461 -17.90 23.64 -19.79
N ALA A 462 -17.40 23.26 -18.61
CA ALA A 462 -17.82 22.06 -17.90
C ALA A 462 -19.30 22.11 -17.49
N ASP A 463 -20.05 21.08 -17.86
CA ASP A 463 -21.36 20.80 -17.30
C ASP A 463 -21.19 20.07 -15.97
N ARG A 464 -21.32 20.84 -14.87
CA ARG A 464 -21.11 20.36 -13.50
C ARG A 464 -21.92 19.10 -13.16
N ASN A 465 -23.14 18.99 -13.66
CA ASN A 465 -24.08 17.94 -13.23
C ASN A 465 -23.83 16.60 -13.92
N SER A 466 -23.16 16.61 -15.08
CA SER A 466 -22.80 15.40 -15.83
C SER A 466 -21.29 15.14 -15.83
N PHE A 467 -20.52 15.85 -15.01
CA PHE A 467 -19.06 15.75 -14.98
C PHE A 467 -18.61 14.44 -14.33
N GLU A 468 -17.79 13.69 -15.04
CA GLU A 468 -17.25 12.39 -14.66
C GLU A 468 -15.71 12.45 -14.75
N VAL A 469 -15.04 12.04 -13.68
CA VAL A 469 -13.59 11.89 -13.63
C VAL A 469 -13.24 10.46 -14.03
N LEU A 470 -12.40 10.31 -15.05
CA LEU A 470 -12.01 8.99 -15.56
C LEU A 470 -10.68 8.55 -14.96
N ASN A 471 -9.72 9.48 -14.88
CA ASN A 471 -8.45 9.33 -14.19
C ASN A 471 -7.87 10.73 -13.87
N ASP A 472 -6.57 10.79 -13.54
CA ASP A 472 -5.90 12.04 -13.11
C ASP A 472 -5.76 13.08 -14.21
N GLU A 473 -5.76 12.61 -15.46
CA GLU A 473 -5.57 13.43 -16.65
C GLU A 473 -6.86 13.67 -17.43
N PHE A 474 -7.76 12.68 -17.48
CA PHE A 474 -8.94 12.67 -18.33
C PHE A 474 -10.23 12.72 -17.52
N SER A 475 -11.14 13.56 -18.00
CA SER A 475 -12.50 13.68 -17.47
C SER A 475 -13.45 14.05 -18.61
N ARG A 476 -14.75 13.85 -18.43
CA ARG A 476 -15.76 14.22 -19.43
C ARG A 476 -17.00 14.78 -18.79
N ASP A 477 -17.83 15.41 -19.61
CA ASP A 477 -19.23 15.65 -19.30
C ASP A 477 -20.08 15.26 -20.51
N LYS A 478 -21.40 15.48 -20.45
CA LYS A 478 -22.32 15.11 -21.55
C LYS A 478 -22.01 15.81 -22.89
N ASN A 479 -21.23 16.89 -22.88
CA ASN A 479 -20.94 17.73 -24.04
C ASN A 479 -19.47 17.68 -24.49
N ASN A 480 -18.52 17.40 -23.58
CA ASN A 480 -17.09 17.59 -23.81
C ASN A 480 -16.22 16.54 -23.12
N VAL A 481 -15.02 16.33 -23.67
CA VAL A 481 -13.91 15.64 -23.02
C VAL A 481 -12.84 16.64 -22.62
N TYR A 482 -12.16 16.40 -21.50
CA TYR A 482 -11.16 17.26 -20.92
C TYR A 482 -9.86 16.49 -20.65
N TYR A 483 -8.74 17.17 -20.89
CA TYR A 483 -7.39 16.72 -20.58
C TYR A 483 -6.69 17.74 -19.69
N TYR A 484 -6.25 17.35 -18.49
CA TYR A 484 -5.76 18.23 -17.43
C TYR A 484 -6.71 19.42 -17.18
N GLY A 485 -8.02 19.18 -17.22
CA GLY A 485 -9.04 20.23 -17.08
C GLY A 485 -9.16 21.21 -18.26
N ASN A 486 -8.54 20.93 -19.40
CA ASN A 486 -8.68 21.70 -20.64
C ASN A 486 -9.59 20.96 -21.63
N LYS A 487 -10.55 21.66 -22.24
CA LYS A 487 -11.44 21.06 -23.24
C LYS A 487 -10.65 20.55 -24.44
N MET A 488 -10.80 19.27 -24.76
CA MET A 488 -10.22 18.66 -25.95
C MET A 488 -11.05 19.04 -27.18
N LYS A 489 -10.39 19.56 -28.22
CA LYS A 489 -11.07 19.97 -29.46
C LYS A 489 -11.35 18.75 -30.35
N GLY A 490 -12.58 18.64 -30.85
CA GLY A 490 -12.97 17.64 -31.85
C GLY A 490 -13.19 16.22 -31.32
N ILE A 491 -13.18 16.03 -29.99
CA ILE A 491 -13.41 14.73 -29.34
C ILE A 491 -14.82 14.67 -28.80
N ASN A 492 -15.56 13.63 -29.19
CA ASN A 492 -16.92 13.38 -28.75
C ASN A 492 -16.89 12.64 -27.39
N PRO A 493 -17.63 13.11 -26.36
CA PRO A 493 -17.71 12.39 -25.08
C PRO A 493 -18.50 11.07 -25.13
N ASP A 494 -19.37 10.86 -26.13
CA ASP A 494 -20.17 9.65 -26.25
C ASP A 494 -19.27 8.42 -26.45
N GLY A 495 -19.37 7.48 -25.51
CA GLY A 495 -18.52 6.28 -25.46
C GLY A 495 -17.04 6.58 -25.21
N PHE A 496 -16.68 7.75 -24.65
CA PHE A 496 -15.27 8.06 -24.36
C PHE A 496 -14.70 7.13 -23.27
N GLU A 497 -13.54 6.54 -23.52
CA GLU A 497 -12.89 5.57 -22.65
C GLU A 497 -11.36 5.69 -22.74
N PHE A 498 -10.69 5.58 -21.59
CA PHE A 498 -9.25 5.37 -21.52
C PHE A 498 -8.97 3.88 -21.75
N VAL A 499 -8.19 3.55 -22.77
CA VAL A 499 -7.91 2.15 -23.13
C VAL A 499 -6.59 1.67 -22.54
N GLY A 500 -5.55 2.51 -22.58
CA GLY A 500 -4.22 2.14 -22.11
C GLY A 500 -3.18 3.25 -22.33
N ARG A 501 -1.96 3.01 -21.86
CA ARG A 501 -0.82 3.92 -22.04
C ARG A 501 0.48 3.16 -22.31
N ASP A 502 1.39 3.79 -23.02
CA ASP A 502 2.76 3.35 -23.31
C ASP A 502 3.74 4.54 -23.16
N PHE A 503 5.05 4.28 -23.12
CA PHE A 503 6.08 5.30 -22.97
C PHE A 503 7.17 5.17 -24.05
N LYS A 504 7.66 6.32 -24.55
CA LYS A 504 8.85 6.38 -25.42
C LYS A 504 9.94 7.20 -24.76
N ASN A 505 11.16 6.65 -24.73
CA ASN A 505 12.38 7.27 -24.19
C ASN A 505 12.24 7.80 -22.75
N ASN A 506 11.35 7.22 -21.94
CA ASN A 506 11.01 7.66 -20.57
C ASN A 506 10.55 9.12 -20.45
N GLU A 507 10.17 9.77 -21.55
CA GLU A 507 9.72 11.17 -21.57
C GLU A 507 8.33 11.33 -22.19
N ASP A 508 8.11 10.68 -23.33
CA ASP A 508 6.86 10.77 -24.08
C ASP A 508 5.87 9.72 -23.55
N ILE A 509 4.66 10.16 -23.23
CA ILE A 509 3.53 9.29 -22.88
C ILE A 509 2.63 9.16 -24.10
N ILE A 510 2.25 7.93 -24.41
CA ILE A 510 1.35 7.57 -25.50
C ILE A 510 0.08 6.98 -24.89
N TYR A 511 -1.04 7.67 -25.03
CA TYR A 511 -2.33 7.21 -24.56
C TYR A 511 -3.17 6.65 -25.72
N PHE A 512 -3.89 5.57 -25.46
CA PHE A 512 -4.90 5.03 -26.36
C PHE A 512 -6.27 5.35 -25.79
N LEU A 513 -7.08 6.03 -26.60
CA LEU A 513 -8.39 6.54 -26.21
C LEU A 513 -9.42 6.04 -27.21
N LYS A 514 -10.64 5.84 -26.75
CA LYS A 514 -11.75 5.39 -27.59
C LYS A 514 -12.94 6.32 -27.41
N THR A 515 -13.68 6.57 -28.48
CA THR A 515 -15.06 7.09 -28.47
C THR A 515 -15.97 6.02 -29.07
N LYS A 516 -17.28 6.26 -29.07
CA LYS A 516 -18.24 5.34 -29.71
C LYS A 516 -17.93 5.01 -31.18
N ASP A 517 -17.35 5.95 -31.91
CA ASP A 517 -17.14 5.86 -33.35
C ASP A 517 -15.67 5.78 -33.77
N LYS A 518 -14.72 6.14 -32.91
CA LYS A 518 -13.30 6.25 -33.27
C LYS A 518 -12.37 5.78 -32.15
N VAL A 519 -11.16 5.40 -32.55
CA VAL A 519 -10.03 5.16 -31.66
C VAL A 519 -9.00 6.24 -31.93
N TYR A 520 -8.31 6.72 -30.90
CA TYR A 520 -7.30 7.74 -30.98
C TYR A 520 -6.02 7.28 -30.31
N VAL A 521 -4.90 7.78 -30.82
CA VAL A 521 -3.65 7.83 -30.09
C VAL A 521 -3.39 9.29 -29.71
N LEU A 522 -3.01 9.53 -28.47
CA LEU A 522 -2.59 10.83 -27.96
C LEU A 522 -1.15 10.72 -27.49
N LYS A 523 -0.28 11.63 -27.93
CA LYS A 523 1.10 11.76 -27.49
C LYS A 523 1.28 13.05 -26.71
N ASN A 524 1.92 12.97 -25.56
CA ASN A 524 2.27 14.12 -24.72
C ASN A 524 3.55 13.85 -23.93
N LYS A 525 3.92 14.80 -23.08
CA LYS A 525 4.88 14.59 -21.99
C LYS A 525 4.18 14.77 -20.65
N ALA A 526 4.63 14.06 -19.63
CA ALA A 526 4.09 14.17 -18.27
C ALA A 526 3.98 15.64 -17.83
N GLY A 527 2.82 16.04 -17.33
CA GLY A 527 2.59 17.40 -16.85
C GLY A 527 2.58 18.49 -17.92
N LYS A 528 2.49 18.14 -19.21
CA LYS A 528 2.27 19.10 -20.29
C LYS A 528 0.82 19.06 -20.75
N GLU A 529 0.19 20.23 -20.78
CA GLU A 529 -1.18 20.39 -21.30
C GLU A 529 -1.26 20.29 -22.83
N VAL A 530 -0.12 20.47 -23.51
CA VAL A 530 -0.01 20.34 -24.95
C VAL A 530 0.16 18.87 -25.31
N TYR A 531 -0.68 18.42 -26.23
CA TYR A 531 -0.67 17.06 -26.74
C TYR A 531 -0.89 17.06 -28.25
N GLU A 532 -0.48 15.98 -28.88
CA GLU A 532 -0.81 15.64 -30.26
C GLU A 532 -1.81 14.48 -30.23
N ILE A 533 -2.91 14.56 -30.98
CA ILE A 533 -3.92 13.50 -31.04
C ILE A 533 -4.28 13.18 -32.48
N VAL A 534 -4.29 11.89 -32.82
CA VAL A 534 -4.58 11.44 -34.18
C VAL A 534 -5.58 10.27 -34.13
N PRO A 535 -6.64 10.29 -34.96
CA PRO A 535 -7.54 9.15 -35.07
C PRO A 535 -6.83 7.97 -35.74
N LEU A 536 -7.08 6.78 -35.21
CA LEU A 536 -6.60 5.51 -35.74
C LEU A 536 -7.66 4.88 -36.64
N ASN A 537 -7.21 4.12 -37.64
CA ASN A 537 -8.08 3.39 -38.56
C ASN A 537 -8.52 2.03 -37.97
N PHE A 538 -9.14 2.04 -36.79
CA PHE A 538 -9.74 0.87 -36.16
C PHE A 538 -11.26 0.99 -36.12
N ASP A 539 -11.95 -0.15 -36.21
CA ASP A 539 -13.37 -0.22 -35.86
C ASP A 539 -13.53 -0.11 -34.34
N ALA A 540 -14.04 1.04 -33.88
CA ALA A 540 -14.16 1.34 -32.44
C ALA A 540 -14.99 0.31 -31.66
N ASN A 541 -16.05 -0.24 -32.26
CA ASN A 541 -16.95 -1.17 -31.58
C ASN A 541 -16.29 -2.53 -31.27
N SER A 542 -15.41 -2.98 -32.15
CA SER A 542 -14.68 -4.25 -32.00
C SER A 542 -13.23 -4.08 -31.53
N PHE A 543 -12.78 -2.83 -31.33
CA PHE A 543 -11.43 -2.52 -30.89
C PHE A 543 -11.12 -3.14 -29.54
N LYS A 544 -9.98 -3.80 -29.45
CA LYS A 544 -9.39 -4.31 -28.22
C LYS A 544 -7.89 -4.02 -28.22
N TYR A 545 -7.40 -3.50 -27.10
CA TYR A 545 -6.00 -3.57 -26.75
C TYR A 545 -5.70 -5.02 -26.42
N SER A 546 -4.76 -5.67 -27.13
CA SER A 546 -4.52 -7.10 -26.95
C SER A 546 -3.91 -7.31 -25.57
N ASN A 547 -4.68 -7.97 -24.70
CA ASN A 547 -4.25 -8.37 -23.37
C ASN A 547 -3.10 -9.37 -23.52
N ALA A 548 -1.88 -8.92 -23.20
CA ALA A 548 -0.90 -9.85 -22.66
C ALA A 548 -1.49 -10.42 -21.37
N ASP A 549 -1.35 -11.73 -21.16
CA ASP A 549 -1.59 -12.38 -19.87
C ASP A 549 -0.54 -11.96 -18.80
N ASN A 550 0.23 -10.89 -19.06
CA ASN A 550 1.32 -10.41 -18.22
C ASN A 550 1.12 -8.94 -17.88
N SER A 551 1.19 -8.63 -16.59
CA SER A 551 1.34 -7.28 -16.03
C SER A 551 2.79 -6.76 -16.08
N TYR A 552 3.73 -7.53 -16.64
CA TYR A 552 5.09 -7.08 -16.89
C TYR A 552 5.17 -6.30 -18.20
N GLU A 553 5.10 -4.98 -18.04
CA GLU A 553 5.75 -3.94 -18.84
C GLU A 553 6.49 -4.44 -20.07
N SER A 554 5.78 -4.46 -21.18
CA SER A 554 6.35 -4.03 -22.43
C SER A 554 5.58 -2.76 -22.81
N GLU A 555 5.78 -1.69 -22.04
CA GLU A 555 5.14 -0.37 -22.24
C GLU A 555 5.64 0.34 -23.51
N SER A 556 6.04 -0.43 -24.52
CA SER A 556 6.71 0.05 -25.74
C SER A 556 6.40 -0.77 -26.98
N ILE A 557 5.94 -2.02 -26.86
CA ILE A 557 5.52 -2.85 -28.00
C ILE A 557 4.30 -3.72 -27.62
N GLY A 558 3.37 -3.95 -28.53
CA GLY A 558 2.16 -4.72 -28.25
C GLY A 558 1.29 -5.01 -29.47
N TYR A 559 0.13 -5.63 -29.25
CA TYR A 559 -0.84 -5.91 -30.31
C TYR A 559 -2.18 -5.24 -30.05
N PHE A 560 -2.86 -4.90 -31.13
CA PHE A 560 -4.18 -4.28 -31.14
C PHE A 560 -5.05 -5.03 -32.13
N GLN A 561 -6.33 -5.15 -31.85
CA GLN A 561 -7.24 -5.89 -32.72
C GLN A 561 -8.58 -5.18 -32.89
N ASP A 562 -9.17 -5.36 -34.06
CA ASP A 562 -10.57 -5.06 -34.33
C ASP A 562 -11.16 -6.17 -35.22
N LYS A 563 -12.39 -5.98 -35.71
CA LYS A 563 -13.03 -6.93 -36.63
C LYS A 563 -12.30 -7.08 -37.97
N ASN A 564 -11.45 -6.12 -38.33
CA ASN A 564 -10.75 -6.06 -39.61
C ASN A 564 -9.37 -6.75 -39.56
N GLY A 565 -8.81 -6.96 -38.36
CA GLY A 565 -7.57 -7.71 -38.20
C GLY A 565 -6.87 -7.50 -36.86
N VAL A 566 -5.65 -8.02 -36.80
CA VAL A 566 -4.69 -7.80 -35.72
C VAL A 566 -3.55 -6.94 -36.24
N TYR A 567 -3.06 -6.03 -35.41
CA TYR A 567 -2.06 -5.04 -35.75
C TYR A 567 -1.00 -5.00 -34.66
N TYR A 568 0.25 -5.12 -35.06
CA TYR A 568 1.41 -4.96 -34.19
C TYR A 568 1.74 -3.47 -34.04
N PHE A 569 2.00 -3.05 -32.82
CA PHE A 569 2.38 -1.71 -32.42
C PHE A 569 3.79 -1.72 -31.84
N ASP A 570 4.60 -0.76 -32.29
CA ASP A 570 5.95 -0.54 -31.81
C ASP A 570 6.18 0.95 -31.60
N VAL A 571 6.26 1.37 -30.33
CA VAL A 571 6.42 2.78 -29.94
C VAL A 571 7.72 3.35 -30.49
N PHE A 572 8.76 2.55 -30.71
CA PHE A 572 10.04 3.03 -31.21
C PHE A 572 9.93 3.45 -32.67
N ARG A 573 8.96 2.92 -33.44
CA ARG A 573 8.64 3.37 -34.81
C ARG A 573 7.87 4.71 -34.85
N LEU A 574 7.51 5.26 -33.69
CA LEU A 574 6.71 6.49 -33.55
C LEU A 574 7.61 7.73 -33.50
N ASP A 575 8.29 8.04 -34.59
CA ASP A 575 9.14 9.25 -34.70
C ASP A 575 8.29 10.51 -34.87
N GLU A 576 7.22 10.40 -35.66
CA GLU A 576 6.10 11.34 -35.74
C GLU A 576 4.82 10.56 -35.36
N LEU A 577 3.78 11.23 -34.84
CA LEU A 577 2.48 10.59 -34.57
C LEU A 577 1.74 10.32 -35.89
N ASN A 578 2.30 9.43 -36.72
CA ASN A 578 1.73 8.95 -37.96
C ASN A 578 1.32 7.47 -37.79
N PRO A 579 0.07 7.21 -37.37
CA PRO A 579 -0.30 5.88 -36.94
C PRO A 579 -0.32 4.85 -38.08
N ASN A 580 -0.50 5.31 -39.32
CA ASN A 580 -0.47 4.44 -40.50
C ASN A 580 0.92 3.82 -40.76
N LYS A 581 1.97 4.32 -40.11
CA LYS A 581 3.33 3.74 -40.17
C LYS A 581 3.67 2.87 -38.96
N VAL A 582 2.95 3.05 -37.86
CA VAL A 582 3.28 2.43 -36.56
C VAL A 582 2.53 1.13 -36.35
N PHE A 583 1.28 1.06 -36.83
CA PHE A 583 0.49 -0.16 -36.78
C PHE A 583 0.75 -1.01 -38.02
N ALA A 584 1.48 -2.10 -37.83
CA ALA A 584 1.72 -3.08 -38.90
C ALA A 584 0.68 -4.19 -38.83
N LYS A 585 -0.10 -4.37 -39.90
CA LYS A 585 -1.10 -5.43 -39.96
C LYS A 585 -0.42 -6.80 -39.91
N VAL A 586 -0.87 -7.67 -39.01
CA VAL A 586 -0.42 -9.05 -38.89
C VAL A 586 -1.19 -9.89 -39.91
N GLU A 587 -0.60 -10.09 -41.08
CA GLU A 587 -1.29 -10.71 -42.21
C GLU A 587 -1.72 -12.16 -41.93
N GLY A 588 -3.01 -12.42 -42.14
CA GLY A 588 -3.62 -13.74 -41.94
C GLY A 588 -3.77 -14.17 -40.48
N ALA A 589 -3.70 -13.25 -39.51
CA ALA A 589 -4.01 -13.51 -38.12
C ALA A 589 -5.52 -13.77 -37.88
N ASP A 590 -5.81 -14.82 -37.11
CA ASP A 590 -7.17 -15.14 -36.67
C ASP A 590 -7.51 -14.33 -35.40
N THR A 591 -8.29 -13.27 -35.58
CA THR A 591 -8.68 -12.34 -34.50
C THR A 591 -9.42 -12.98 -33.34
N SER A 592 -10.05 -14.15 -33.55
CA SER A 592 -10.83 -14.85 -32.53
C SER A 592 -9.99 -15.69 -31.58
N SER A 593 -8.80 -16.09 -32.03
CA SER A 593 -7.88 -16.97 -31.28
C SER A 593 -6.50 -16.35 -31.05
N PHE A 594 -6.30 -15.10 -31.47
CA PHE A 594 -5.04 -14.38 -31.28
C PHE A 594 -4.74 -14.14 -29.80
N VAL A 595 -3.51 -14.44 -29.42
CA VAL A 595 -2.96 -14.30 -28.07
C VAL A 595 -1.59 -13.66 -28.18
N GLN A 596 -1.42 -12.50 -27.56
CA GLN A 596 -0.12 -11.87 -27.37
C GLN A 596 0.70 -12.67 -26.33
N LEU A 597 1.98 -12.90 -26.62
CA LEU A 597 2.98 -13.45 -25.70
C LEU A 597 4.01 -12.35 -25.35
N MET A 598 5.18 -12.72 -24.83
CA MET A 598 6.26 -11.78 -24.49
C MET A 598 7.21 -11.50 -25.67
N PHE A 599 8.03 -10.44 -25.55
CA PHE A 599 9.11 -10.11 -26.48
C PHE A 599 8.67 -9.93 -27.94
N GLY A 600 7.46 -9.41 -28.15
CA GLY A 600 6.88 -9.25 -29.47
C GLY A 600 6.45 -10.56 -30.13
N TYR A 601 6.39 -11.68 -29.42
CA TYR A 601 5.80 -12.90 -29.95
C TYR A 601 4.30 -12.93 -29.72
N ALA A 602 3.58 -13.61 -30.61
CA ALA A 602 2.16 -13.89 -30.47
C ALA A 602 1.81 -15.20 -31.17
N LYS A 603 0.60 -15.70 -30.95
CA LYS A 603 0.08 -16.86 -31.68
C LYS A 603 -1.42 -16.79 -31.86
N ASP A 604 -1.93 -17.49 -32.85
CA ASP A 604 -3.34 -17.85 -32.95
C ASP A 604 -3.49 -19.37 -33.08
N LYS A 605 -4.71 -19.87 -33.32
CA LYS A 605 -4.95 -21.32 -33.44
C LYS A 605 -4.19 -21.99 -34.60
N ASN A 606 -3.74 -21.21 -35.59
CA ASN A 606 -3.13 -21.69 -36.83
C ASN A 606 -1.64 -21.33 -36.95
N LYS A 607 -1.19 -20.22 -36.35
CA LYS A 607 0.11 -19.60 -36.64
C LYS A 607 0.78 -19.02 -35.40
N VAL A 608 2.10 -18.86 -35.49
CA VAL A 608 2.90 -18.12 -34.51
C VAL A 608 3.52 -16.92 -35.21
N TYR A 609 3.63 -15.82 -34.49
CA TYR A 609 4.10 -14.53 -34.97
C TYR A 609 5.25 -14.01 -34.12
N ILE A 610 6.13 -13.25 -34.75
CA ILE A 610 7.03 -12.30 -34.09
C ILE A 610 6.82 -10.95 -34.77
N GLU A 611 6.46 -9.95 -33.98
CA GLU A 611 6.03 -8.63 -34.46
C GLU A 611 4.86 -8.81 -35.45
N GLU A 612 4.93 -8.19 -36.62
CA GLU A 612 3.93 -8.37 -37.69
C GLU A 612 4.08 -9.65 -38.54
N ARG A 613 5.12 -10.46 -38.30
CA ARG A 613 5.55 -11.52 -39.24
C ARG A 613 5.24 -12.92 -38.73
N GLU A 614 4.78 -13.79 -39.63
CA GLU A 614 4.58 -15.21 -39.35
C GLU A 614 5.93 -15.94 -39.20
N ILE A 615 6.06 -16.76 -38.15
CA ILE A 615 7.17 -17.69 -37.96
C ILE A 615 6.84 -19.01 -38.65
N LYS A 616 7.30 -19.15 -39.90
CA LYS A 616 7.02 -20.34 -40.71
C LYS A 616 7.52 -21.62 -40.05
N GLY A 617 6.65 -22.64 -40.04
CA GLY A 617 6.94 -23.97 -39.49
C GLY A 617 6.92 -24.05 -37.97
N ALA A 618 6.48 -23.00 -37.27
CA ALA A 618 6.22 -23.06 -35.85
C ALA A 618 4.93 -23.81 -35.55
N ASP A 619 4.92 -24.56 -34.44
CA ASP A 619 3.74 -25.27 -33.96
C ASP A 619 2.99 -24.44 -32.92
N PRO A 620 1.86 -23.79 -33.27
CA PRO A 620 1.18 -22.84 -32.37
C PRO A 620 0.67 -23.49 -31.08
N GLU A 621 0.28 -24.76 -31.16
CA GLU A 621 -0.24 -25.53 -30.03
C GLU A 621 0.83 -25.69 -28.93
N SER A 622 2.07 -26.04 -29.30
CA SER A 622 3.15 -26.23 -28.33
C SER A 622 4.08 -25.03 -28.13
N PHE A 623 3.89 -23.95 -28.89
CA PHE A 623 4.71 -22.75 -28.79
C PHE A 623 4.54 -22.06 -27.42
N LYS A 624 5.66 -21.81 -26.75
CA LYS A 624 5.73 -21.18 -25.42
C LYS A 624 7.04 -20.43 -25.19
N ILE A 625 6.96 -19.47 -24.27
CA ILE A 625 8.08 -18.72 -23.72
C ILE A 625 8.25 -19.19 -22.28
N ILE A 626 9.45 -19.64 -21.93
CA ILE A 626 9.77 -20.19 -20.60
C ILE A 626 10.75 -19.24 -19.95
N GLU A 627 10.33 -18.55 -18.90
CA GLU A 627 11.20 -17.73 -18.06
C GLU A 627 11.62 -18.51 -16.81
N THR A 628 12.92 -18.46 -16.51
CA THR A 628 13.54 -19.13 -15.36
C THR A 628 14.56 -18.19 -14.72
N SER A 629 15.03 -18.53 -13.52
CA SER A 629 16.15 -17.82 -12.87
C SER A 629 17.39 -17.69 -13.75
N ASP A 630 17.59 -18.65 -14.65
CA ASP A 630 18.81 -18.82 -15.45
C ASP A 630 18.70 -18.14 -16.83
N GLY A 631 17.50 -17.65 -17.19
CA GLY A 631 17.23 -17.03 -18.48
C GLY A 631 15.86 -17.34 -19.06
N VAL A 632 15.67 -16.95 -20.32
CA VAL A 632 14.42 -17.08 -21.09
C VAL A 632 14.64 -17.98 -22.30
N THR A 633 13.78 -18.98 -22.50
CA THR A 633 13.78 -19.87 -23.69
C THR A 633 12.47 -19.76 -24.46
N ILE A 634 12.55 -19.47 -25.76
CA ILE A 634 11.40 -19.41 -26.67
C ILE A 634 11.45 -20.63 -27.58
N ARG A 635 10.44 -21.50 -27.51
CA ARG A 635 10.47 -22.81 -28.18
C ARG A 635 9.08 -23.35 -28.50
N ASP A 636 9.04 -24.34 -29.38
CA ASP A 636 7.92 -25.26 -29.52
C ASP A 636 8.40 -26.73 -29.33
N LYS A 637 7.55 -27.70 -29.67
CA LYS A 637 7.90 -29.13 -29.61
C LYS A 637 9.00 -29.55 -30.59
N ASN A 638 9.19 -28.79 -31.67
CA ASN A 638 10.08 -29.13 -32.78
C ASN A 638 11.45 -28.44 -32.68
N LYS A 639 11.50 -27.19 -32.19
CA LYS A 639 12.74 -26.40 -32.13
C LYS A 639 12.72 -25.28 -31.09
N ILE A 640 13.93 -24.79 -30.78
CA ILE A 640 14.16 -23.57 -29.98
C ILE A 640 14.39 -22.41 -30.97
N TYR A 641 13.69 -21.30 -30.76
CA TYR A 641 13.77 -20.10 -31.60
C TYR A 641 14.79 -19.10 -31.07
N LYS A 642 14.85 -18.95 -29.75
CA LYS A 642 15.74 -18.01 -29.08
C LYS A 642 15.96 -18.43 -27.63
N GLU A 643 17.15 -18.16 -27.13
CA GLU A 643 17.53 -18.39 -25.74
C GLU A 643 18.33 -17.18 -25.26
N PHE A 644 17.91 -16.62 -24.13
CA PHE A 644 18.60 -15.56 -23.41
C PHE A 644 19.13 -16.17 -22.12
N LYS A 645 20.44 -16.10 -21.88
CA LYS A 645 21.04 -16.50 -20.61
C LYS A 645 21.35 -15.22 -19.83
N LYS A 646 21.12 -15.26 -18.52
CA LYS A 646 21.43 -14.13 -17.63
C LYS A 646 22.94 -13.90 -17.49
#